data_AF-A0A2S5Y8C1-F1
#
_entry.id   AF-A0A2S5Y8C1-F1
#
_cell.length_a   1.000
_cell.length_b   1.000
_cell.length_c   1.000
_cell.angle_alpha   90.00
_cell.angle_beta   90.00
_cell.angle_gamma   90.00
#
_symmetry.space_group_name_H-M   'P 1'
#
loop_
_entity.id
_entity.type
_entity.pdbx_description
1 polymer ?
#
loop_
_entity_poly.entity_id
_entity_poly.type
_entity_poly.pdbx_seq_one_letter_code
_entity_poly.pdbx_strand_id
1 'polypeptide(L)'
;MNRQSQLYDRVAHEASARVIRRYSTSFCLATRLLAPGVRERVEDVYALVRIADEIVDGVAEEARLPRAAVEEALDAFEAETERALDTGYSSNLVIHAFARTARATGISMELTRPFFASMRVDLHESVHTPESFERYVYGSAEVVGLMCLQVFLAAPDADMVPSVAHERLVAGARRLGAAFQKVNFLRDVAADINGLGRSYFPDVDPRALSERDKTALLADVAADLEVAGAIIPELPRSSRRAVRLAHSHFVALTDRIRATTAEDLLRTRISVPMSTKLVLAVRASLSTLNSGRGARPVRASGSAVGPPRAVVIGGGIAGLASAALLAREGYAVTLLEARETVGGRVGMWERDGFRFDTGPSWYLMPEVFDHFFRLMGTSSAERLDLVRLDPGYRVYSEGSDEPIDVRADLESNLSLFERIEPGAGNRLRDYLDSARETYELAHRRFLYTSFSSFLPLLRRDVFSRLGTLGRLLLTPLDTFAAKTVADPRLRKILGYPAVFLGSSPFTAPSIYHLMSHLDLVDGVLYPMGGFTRLIAAVREVAEEAGVQIRTSSPATQILTARAPRGARRKAEVIGVEFEGVAGIERVPAEVVVNASDLFTTEQTLLPEELRTYPPEYWQKRQPGPSAVLILLGVRGELPQLEHHTLLFADDWRDNFGRIFGKHPTVPDPASLYVCRPSATDPSVAPEGHENLFVLVPIPADTSIGRGGNDGGGDVRVEAIADAAIARIASWTGASDLAERIVVRRTIGPADFESDLGAWRGTMLGPSHVLSQSAFFRPGNVSATVDGLLFAGSSTIPGIGLPMCLISAEVMLKRVRGDVSTEPLPVRHVPAPPLAPRVAESDPVSLGE
;
A
#
# COMPACT_ATOMS: atom_id res chain seq x y z
N MET A 1 -16.31 36.57 -26.80
CA MET A 1 -16.78 35.35 -27.50
C MET A 1 -18.24 35.12 -27.17
N ASN A 2 -19.09 34.92 -28.19
CA ASN A 2 -20.53 34.65 -28.03
C ASN A 2 -20.73 33.26 -27.39
N ARG A 3 -21.71 33.12 -26.47
CA ARG A 3 -22.10 31.88 -25.77
C ARG A 3 -22.32 30.70 -26.72
N GLN A 4 -22.81 30.98 -27.93
CA GLN A 4 -23.05 29.96 -28.98
C GLN A 4 -21.76 29.39 -29.58
N SER A 5 -20.73 30.22 -29.78
CA SER A 5 -19.43 29.78 -30.30
C SER A 5 -18.68 28.91 -29.28
N GLN A 6 -18.75 29.23 -27.98
CA GLN A 6 -18.16 28.41 -26.93
C GLN A 6 -18.81 27.03 -26.78
N LEU A 7 -20.11 26.91 -27.10
CA LEU A 7 -20.80 25.63 -27.08
C LEU A 7 -20.37 24.77 -28.27
N TYR A 8 -20.32 25.35 -29.48
CA TYR A 8 -19.87 24.63 -30.68
C TYR A 8 -18.43 24.13 -30.54
N ASP A 9 -17.53 25.00 -30.07
CA ASP A 9 -16.13 24.68 -29.76
C ASP A 9 -15.99 23.47 -28.82
N ARG A 10 -16.85 23.41 -27.80
CA ARG A 10 -16.85 22.32 -26.80
C ARG A 10 -17.36 21.01 -27.40
N VAL A 11 -18.48 21.07 -28.13
CA VAL A 11 -19.08 19.90 -28.78
C VAL A 11 -18.13 19.30 -29.81
N ALA A 12 -17.43 20.15 -30.57
CA ALA A 12 -16.41 19.73 -31.52
C ALA A 12 -15.29 18.94 -30.85
N HIS A 13 -14.71 19.46 -29.76
CA HIS A 13 -13.68 18.75 -29.01
C HIS A 13 -14.21 17.45 -28.37
N GLU A 14 -15.43 17.46 -27.80
CA GLU A 14 -16.04 16.25 -27.24
C GLU A 14 -16.22 15.14 -28.28
N ALA A 15 -16.47 15.49 -29.54
CA ALA A 15 -16.51 14.55 -30.66
C ALA A 15 -15.12 13.93 -30.89
N SER A 16 -14.05 14.73 -31.00
CA SER A 16 -12.66 14.27 -31.12
C SER A 16 -12.26 13.34 -29.97
N ALA A 17 -12.58 13.72 -28.73
CA ALA A 17 -12.29 12.93 -27.53
C ALA A 17 -13.03 11.58 -27.52
N ARG A 18 -14.19 11.47 -28.19
CA ARG A 18 -14.91 10.18 -28.36
C ARG A 18 -14.23 9.28 -29.37
N VAL A 19 -13.71 9.83 -30.48
CA VAL A 19 -12.97 9.07 -31.51
C VAL A 19 -11.80 8.32 -30.86
N ILE A 20 -10.89 9.03 -30.20
CA ILE A 20 -9.73 8.40 -29.54
C ILE A 20 -10.11 7.32 -28.52
N ARG A 21 -11.17 7.54 -27.72
CA ARG A 21 -11.61 6.58 -26.69
C ARG A 21 -12.15 5.28 -27.27
N ARG A 22 -12.69 5.31 -28.49
CA ARG A 22 -13.29 4.14 -29.16
C ARG A 22 -12.31 3.42 -30.07
N TYR A 23 -11.45 4.15 -30.77
CA TYR A 23 -10.56 3.57 -31.77
C TYR A 23 -9.22 3.06 -31.22
N SER A 24 -8.77 3.47 -30.03
CA SER A 24 -7.49 2.98 -29.49
C SER A 24 -7.43 2.84 -27.98
N THR A 25 -7.10 1.64 -27.50
CA THR A 25 -6.85 1.37 -26.08
C THR A 25 -5.47 1.85 -25.61
N SER A 26 -4.44 1.68 -26.44
CA SER A 26 -3.06 2.07 -26.11
C SER A 26 -2.89 3.59 -26.13
N PHE A 27 -3.41 4.24 -27.17
CA PHE A 27 -3.26 5.68 -27.34
C PHE A 27 -4.13 6.45 -26.33
N CYS A 28 -5.35 5.96 -26.04
CA CYS A 28 -6.18 6.48 -24.94
C CYS A 28 -5.48 6.40 -23.57
N LEU A 29 -4.70 5.35 -23.31
CA LEU A 29 -3.95 5.24 -22.06
C LEU A 29 -2.80 6.25 -21.98
N ALA A 30 -2.13 6.52 -23.11
CA ALA A 30 -1.09 7.54 -23.22
C ALA A 30 -1.62 8.97 -23.11
N THR A 31 -2.71 9.31 -23.80
CA THR A 31 -3.29 10.67 -23.77
C THR A 31 -3.85 11.05 -22.39
N ARG A 32 -4.32 10.07 -21.61
CA ARG A 32 -4.69 10.28 -20.19
C ARG A 32 -3.53 10.79 -19.32
N LEU A 33 -2.27 10.57 -19.73
CA LEU A 33 -1.08 11.06 -19.02
C LEU A 33 -0.64 12.47 -19.46
N LEU A 34 -1.25 13.04 -20.49
CA LEU A 34 -1.03 14.44 -20.89
C LEU A 34 -1.70 15.39 -19.89
N ALA A 35 -1.07 16.55 -19.67
CA ALA A 35 -1.64 17.62 -18.86
C ALA A 35 -2.89 18.24 -19.51
N PRO A 36 -3.81 18.82 -18.72
CA PRO A 36 -4.92 19.60 -19.26
C PRO A 36 -4.41 20.73 -20.17
N GLY A 37 -5.12 21.00 -21.26
CA GLY A 37 -4.73 21.87 -22.37
C GLY A 37 -3.88 21.18 -23.43
N VAL A 38 -2.97 20.27 -23.07
CA VAL A 38 -2.17 19.50 -24.04
C VAL A 38 -2.93 18.26 -24.51
N ARG A 39 -3.66 17.62 -23.58
CA ARG A 39 -4.48 16.44 -23.87
C ARG A 39 -5.48 16.72 -24.98
N GLU A 40 -6.28 17.75 -24.80
CA GLU A 40 -7.41 18.10 -25.66
C GLU A 40 -6.93 18.32 -27.10
N ARG A 41 -5.80 19.03 -27.25
CA ARG A 41 -5.17 19.31 -28.55
C ARG A 41 -4.61 18.07 -29.23
N VAL A 42 -4.00 17.13 -28.48
CA VAL A 42 -3.55 15.85 -29.04
C VAL A 42 -4.74 14.97 -29.44
N GLU A 43 -5.85 15.01 -28.69
CA GLU A 43 -7.08 14.30 -29.05
C GLU A 43 -7.66 14.83 -30.36
N ASP A 44 -7.62 16.14 -30.59
CA ASP A 44 -8.06 16.77 -31.84
C ASP A 44 -7.18 16.38 -33.04
N VAL A 45 -5.84 16.37 -32.87
CA VAL A 45 -4.89 15.90 -33.90
C VAL A 45 -5.15 14.43 -34.26
N TYR A 46 -5.29 13.56 -33.25
CA TYR A 46 -5.54 12.14 -33.48
C TYR A 46 -6.87 11.90 -34.18
N ALA A 47 -7.92 12.64 -33.81
CA ALA A 47 -9.23 12.48 -34.41
C ALA A 47 -9.23 12.80 -35.91
N LEU A 48 -8.56 13.88 -36.35
CA LEU A 48 -8.41 14.19 -37.78
C LEU A 48 -7.75 13.03 -38.52
N VAL A 49 -6.59 12.59 -38.01
CA VAL A 49 -5.80 11.51 -38.63
C VAL A 49 -6.61 10.22 -38.72
N ARG A 50 -7.33 9.85 -37.64
CA ARG A 50 -8.12 8.62 -37.64
C ARG A 50 -9.31 8.69 -38.60
N ILE A 51 -9.97 9.83 -38.75
CA ILE A 51 -11.09 9.94 -39.70
C ILE A 51 -10.59 9.87 -41.15
N ALA A 52 -9.44 10.48 -41.46
CA ALA A 52 -8.84 10.34 -42.79
C ALA A 52 -8.46 8.88 -43.09
N ASP A 53 -7.89 8.17 -42.12
CA ASP A 53 -7.58 6.74 -42.20
C ASP A 53 -8.85 5.89 -42.41
N GLU A 54 -9.95 6.18 -41.71
CA GLU A 54 -11.25 5.49 -41.90
C GLU A 54 -11.90 5.76 -43.26
N ILE A 55 -11.64 6.92 -43.86
CA ILE A 55 -12.08 7.23 -45.23
C ILE A 55 -11.35 6.32 -46.22
N VAL A 56 -10.05 6.07 -46.02
CA VAL A 56 -9.23 5.29 -46.96
C VAL A 56 -9.36 3.78 -46.74
N ASP A 57 -9.24 3.31 -45.49
CA ASP A 57 -9.07 1.89 -45.13
C ASP A 57 -10.14 1.34 -44.17
N GLY A 58 -11.19 2.12 -43.91
CA GLY A 58 -12.22 1.77 -42.92
C GLY A 58 -13.61 1.55 -43.52
N VAL A 59 -14.57 2.32 -43.02
CA VAL A 59 -16.00 2.19 -43.36
C VAL A 59 -16.31 2.36 -44.86
N ALA A 60 -15.45 3.06 -45.62
CA ALA A 60 -15.63 3.22 -47.06
C ALA A 60 -15.44 1.91 -47.84
N GLU A 61 -14.48 1.08 -47.39
CA GLU A 61 -14.25 -0.26 -47.93
C GLU A 61 -15.42 -1.20 -47.55
N GLU A 62 -15.88 -1.15 -46.29
CA GLU A 62 -17.07 -1.91 -45.85
C GLU A 62 -18.33 -1.54 -46.65
N ALA A 63 -18.49 -0.25 -46.98
CA ALA A 63 -19.57 0.27 -47.81
C ALA A 63 -19.38 -0.02 -49.31
N ARG A 64 -18.25 -0.64 -49.72
CA ARG A 64 -17.89 -0.98 -51.10
C ARG A 64 -17.93 0.22 -52.05
N LEU A 65 -17.53 1.40 -51.57
CA LEU A 65 -17.45 2.58 -52.43
C LEU A 65 -16.40 2.36 -53.53
N PRO A 66 -16.66 2.82 -54.77
CA PRO A 66 -15.63 2.84 -55.80
C PRO A 66 -14.44 3.71 -55.34
N ARG A 67 -13.20 3.31 -55.67
CA ARG A 67 -11.99 4.04 -55.25
C ARG A 67 -12.03 5.54 -55.59
N ALA A 68 -12.59 5.90 -56.76
CA ALA A 68 -12.78 7.30 -57.15
C ALA A 68 -13.66 8.10 -56.17
N ALA A 69 -14.70 7.47 -55.59
CA ALA A 69 -15.56 8.11 -54.60
C ALA A 69 -14.87 8.22 -53.23
N VAL A 70 -13.97 7.30 -52.89
CA VAL A 70 -13.12 7.38 -51.70
C VAL A 70 -12.11 8.52 -51.83
N GLU A 71 -11.47 8.63 -52.99
CA GLU A 71 -10.54 9.72 -53.31
C GLU A 71 -11.26 11.08 -53.28
N GLU A 72 -12.45 11.19 -53.87
CA GLU A 72 -13.27 12.40 -53.81
C GLU A 72 -13.64 12.78 -52.37
N ALA A 73 -13.98 11.79 -51.53
CA ALA A 73 -14.28 12.02 -50.11
C ALA A 73 -13.06 12.51 -49.33
N LEU A 74 -11.88 11.94 -49.59
CA LEU A 74 -10.61 12.35 -48.99
C LEU A 74 -10.22 13.77 -49.42
N ASP A 75 -10.35 14.08 -50.72
CA ASP A 75 -10.10 15.42 -51.27
C ASP A 75 -11.04 16.47 -50.67
N ALA A 76 -12.32 16.14 -50.52
CA ALA A 76 -13.30 17.01 -49.87
C ALA A 76 -12.94 17.27 -48.39
N PHE A 77 -12.49 16.24 -47.68
CA PHE A 77 -12.07 16.32 -46.28
C PHE A 77 -10.77 17.13 -46.11
N GLU A 78 -9.79 16.97 -47.01
CA GLU A 78 -8.59 17.82 -47.06
C GLU A 78 -8.98 19.27 -47.35
N ALA A 79 -9.77 19.53 -48.39
CA ALA A 79 -10.16 20.88 -48.77
C ALA A 79 -10.96 21.60 -47.66
N GLU A 80 -11.83 20.89 -46.92
CA GLU A 80 -12.50 21.44 -45.75
C GLU A 80 -11.51 21.72 -44.61
N THR A 81 -10.53 20.84 -44.39
CA THR A 81 -9.46 21.04 -43.40
C THR A 81 -8.64 22.29 -43.71
N GLU A 82 -8.21 22.47 -44.96
CA GLU A 82 -7.49 23.65 -45.43
C GLU A 82 -8.31 24.93 -45.22
N ARG A 83 -9.58 24.95 -45.65
CA ARG A 83 -10.48 26.10 -45.41
C ARG A 83 -10.67 26.39 -43.93
N ALA A 84 -10.76 25.37 -43.08
CA ALA A 84 -10.94 25.54 -41.64
C ALA A 84 -9.69 26.09 -40.97
N LEU A 85 -8.49 25.71 -41.42
CA LEU A 85 -7.23 26.27 -40.95
C LEU A 85 -7.16 27.79 -41.20
N ASP A 86 -7.64 28.25 -42.35
CA ASP A 86 -7.67 29.67 -42.71
C ASP A 86 -8.78 30.45 -41.99
N THR A 87 -10.00 29.92 -42.01
CA THR A 87 -11.20 30.62 -41.52
C THR A 87 -11.44 30.45 -40.02
N GLY A 88 -10.87 29.40 -39.41
CA GLY A 88 -11.13 29.02 -38.02
C GLY A 88 -12.48 28.32 -37.80
N TYR A 89 -13.19 27.95 -38.88
CA TYR A 89 -14.52 27.35 -38.81
C TYR A 89 -14.70 26.19 -39.80
N SER A 90 -15.47 25.18 -39.40
CA SER A 90 -15.93 24.09 -40.26
C SER A 90 -17.23 23.53 -39.67
N SER A 91 -18.12 23.08 -40.56
CA SER A 91 -19.33 22.34 -40.19
C SER A 91 -19.03 20.91 -39.71
N ASN A 92 -17.90 20.35 -40.11
CA ASN A 92 -17.41 19.08 -39.60
C ASN A 92 -16.76 19.30 -38.23
N LEU A 93 -17.34 18.67 -37.19
CA LEU A 93 -16.92 18.86 -35.80
C LEU A 93 -15.46 18.45 -35.54
N VAL A 94 -14.95 17.40 -36.20
CA VAL A 94 -13.57 16.95 -36.03
C VAL A 94 -12.60 17.91 -36.69
N ILE A 95 -12.89 18.33 -37.93
CA ILE A 95 -12.09 19.34 -38.63
C ILE A 95 -12.09 20.67 -37.87
N HIS A 96 -13.25 21.08 -37.34
CA HIS A 96 -13.35 22.31 -36.55
C HIS A 96 -12.47 22.26 -35.30
N ALA A 97 -12.50 21.15 -34.54
CA ALA A 97 -11.65 20.98 -33.38
C ALA A 97 -10.16 21.01 -33.74
N PHE A 98 -9.78 20.27 -34.79
CA PHE A 98 -8.40 20.27 -35.31
C PHE A 98 -7.94 21.66 -35.74
N ALA A 99 -8.74 22.39 -36.52
CA ALA A 99 -8.37 23.72 -37.02
C ALA A 99 -8.14 24.72 -35.88
N ARG A 100 -8.93 24.64 -34.80
CA ARG A 100 -8.70 25.46 -33.60
C ARG A 100 -7.39 25.10 -32.91
N THR A 101 -7.11 23.81 -32.77
CA THR A 101 -5.83 23.33 -32.22
C THR A 101 -4.67 23.80 -33.09
N ALA A 102 -4.74 23.61 -34.40
CA ALA A 102 -3.69 23.97 -35.35
C ALA A 102 -3.37 25.46 -35.34
N ARG A 103 -4.38 26.33 -35.36
CA ARG A 103 -4.20 27.79 -35.25
C ARG A 103 -3.60 28.21 -33.90
N ALA A 104 -3.91 27.48 -32.82
CA ALA A 104 -3.39 27.78 -31.49
C ALA A 104 -1.94 27.30 -31.30
N THR A 105 -1.46 26.32 -32.07
CA THR A 105 -0.14 25.71 -31.89
C THR A 105 0.81 25.91 -33.07
N GLY A 106 0.34 26.51 -34.17
CA GLY A 106 1.14 26.75 -35.37
C GLY A 106 1.22 25.57 -36.35
N ILE A 107 0.30 24.60 -36.27
CA ILE A 107 0.21 23.54 -37.28
C ILE A 107 -0.29 24.15 -38.59
N SER A 108 0.49 23.99 -39.65
CA SER A 108 0.23 24.56 -40.97
C SER A 108 -0.01 23.49 -42.03
N MET A 109 -0.36 23.94 -43.23
CA MET A 109 -0.56 23.10 -44.41
C MET A 109 0.71 22.33 -44.81
N GLU A 110 1.90 22.77 -44.36
CA GLU A 110 3.16 22.07 -44.58
C GLU A 110 3.20 20.69 -43.91
N LEU A 111 2.42 20.48 -42.84
CA LEU A 111 2.30 19.18 -42.16
C LEU A 111 1.05 18.41 -42.60
N THR A 112 -0.06 19.08 -42.92
CA THR A 112 -1.32 18.38 -43.29
C THR A 112 -1.33 17.88 -44.73
N ARG A 113 -0.74 18.62 -45.68
CA ARG A 113 -0.71 18.19 -47.10
C ARG A 113 0.09 16.89 -47.30
N PRO A 114 1.31 16.74 -46.73
CA PRO A 114 2.01 15.46 -46.83
C PRO A 114 1.24 14.31 -46.20
N PHE A 115 0.48 14.57 -45.13
CA PHE A 115 -0.39 13.58 -44.51
C PHE A 115 -1.48 13.10 -45.49
N PHE A 116 -2.27 14.01 -46.05
CA PHE A 116 -3.30 13.64 -47.02
C PHE A 116 -2.73 13.04 -48.30
N ALA A 117 -1.55 13.48 -48.74
CA ALA A 117 -0.85 12.85 -49.86
C ALA A 117 -0.51 11.38 -49.56
N SER A 118 -0.05 11.05 -48.35
CA SER A 118 0.20 9.65 -47.95
C SER A 118 -1.07 8.80 -47.92
N MET A 119 -2.19 9.35 -47.46
CA MET A 119 -3.49 8.68 -47.46
C MET A 119 -4.00 8.39 -48.89
N ARG A 120 -3.71 9.28 -49.86
CA ARG A 120 -4.00 9.00 -51.27
C ARG A 120 -3.13 7.90 -51.86
N VAL A 121 -1.86 7.83 -51.44
CA VAL A 121 -0.93 6.78 -51.90
C VAL A 121 -1.49 5.39 -51.56
N ASP A 122 -2.11 5.22 -50.39
CA ASP A 122 -2.77 3.96 -49.98
C ASP A 122 -3.93 3.53 -50.92
N LEU A 123 -4.51 4.43 -51.72
CA LEU A 123 -5.55 4.11 -52.71
C LEU A 123 -5.00 3.54 -54.02
N HIS A 124 -3.75 3.89 -54.37
CA HIS A 124 -3.22 3.71 -55.73
C HIS A 124 -1.95 2.85 -55.78
N GLU A 125 -1.12 2.87 -54.74
CA GLU A 125 0.16 2.17 -54.69
C GLU A 125 0.11 1.01 -53.68
N SER A 126 0.60 -0.16 -54.10
CA SER A 126 0.71 -1.34 -53.24
C SER A 126 2.14 -1.85 -53.07
N VAL A 127 3.11 -1.19 -53.73
CA VAL A 127 4.54 -1.53 -53.69
C VAL A 127 5.35 -0.23 -53.70
N HIS A 128 6.29 -0.09 -52.77
CA HIS A 128 7.13 1.10 -52.66
C HIS A 128 8.58 0.85 -53.07
N THR A 129 9.19 1.84 -53.73
CA THR A 129 10.66 1.96 -53.82
C THR A 129 11.19 2.55 -52.51
N PRO A 130 12.50 2.50 -52.22
CA PRO A 130 13.07 3.18 -51.06
C PRO A 130 12.66 4.66 -50.96
N GLU A 131 12.67 5.39 -52.08
CA GLU A 131 12.32 6.81 -52.11
C GLU A 131 10.83 7.06 -51.90
N SER A 132 9.94 6.22 -52.46
CA SER A 132 8.50 6.36 -52.24
C SER A 132 8.10 5.91 -50.83
N PHE A 133 8.80 4.93 -50.26
CA PHE A 133 8.62 4.50 -48.87
C PHE A 133 9.00 5.58 -47.87
N GLU A 134 10.15 6.25 -48.04
CA GLU A 134 10.55 7.36 -47.18
C GLU A 134 9.53 8.51 -47.22
N ARG A 135 9.05 8.87 -48.41
CA ARG A 135 8.02 9.89 -48.58
C ARG A 135 6.70 9.49 -47.91
N TYR A 136 6.33 8.21 -48.03
CA TYR A 136 5.14 7.67 -47.41
C TYR A 136 5.24 7.66 -45.88
N VAL A 137 6.35 7.21 -45.29
CA VAL A 137 6.57 7.24 -43.82
C VAL A 137 6.58 8.68 -43.29
N TYR A 138 7.19 9.60 -44.03
CA TYR A 138 7.16 11.03 -43.69
C TYR A 138 5.72 11.55 -43.57
N GLY A 139 4.90 11.33 -44.60
CA GLY A 139 3.51 11.80 -44.65
C GLY A 139 2.57 11.06 -43.69
N SER A 140 2.71 9.74 -43.53
CA SER A 140 1.77 8.95 -42.74
C SER A 140 1.99 9.07 -41.23
N ALA A 141 3.24 9.28 -40.78
CA ALA A 141 3.56 9.23 -39.34
C ALA A 141 4.53 10.29 -38.83
N GLU A 142 5.56 10.68 -39.59
CA GLU A 142 6.52 11.68 -39.10
C GLU A 142 5.84 13.06 -38.92
N VAL A 143 5.02 13.49 -39.88
CA VAL A 143 4.27 14.76 -39.77
C VAL A 143 3.28 14.74 -38.61
N VAL A 144 2.68 13.60 -38.27
CA VAL A 144 1.80 13.47 -37.09
C VAL A 144 2.61 13.63 -35.79
N GLY A 145 3.82 13.06 -35.75
CA GLY A 145 4.78 13.28 -34.67
C GLY A 145 5.17 14.76 -34.52
N LEU A 146 5.37 15.45 -35.65
CA LEU A 146 5.67 16.89 -35.69
C LEU A 146 4.50 17.75 -35.24
N MET A 147 3.27 17.42 -35.65
CA MET A 147 2.05 18.10 -35.16
C MET A 147 1.92 17.96 -33.64
N CYS A 148 2.12 16.75 -33.10
CA CYS A 148 2.12 16.53 -31.65
C CYS A 148 3.25 17.30 -30.94
N LEU A 149 4.44 17.37 -31.54
CA LEU A 149 5.54 18.16 -31.00
C LEU A 149 5.21 19.65 -30.94
N GLN A 150 4.58 20.22 -31.97
CA GLN A 150 4.12 21.61 -31.95
C GLN A 150 3.09 21.85 -30.83
N VAL A 151 2.17 20.91 -30.61
CA VAL A 151 1.25 20.96 -29.46
C VAL A 151 2.01 20.96 -28.13
N PHE A 152 3.09 20.17 -28.01
CA PHE A 152 3.89 20.13 -26.79
C PHE A 152 4.69 21.43 -26.58
N LEU A 153 5.26 21.99 -27.64
CA LEU A 153 6.05 23.23 -27.58
C LEU A 153 5.18 24.48 -27.42
N ALA A 154 3.87 24.40 -27.68
CA ALA A 154 2.90 25.45 -27.35
C ALA A 154 2.38 25.38 -25.90
N ALA A 155 2.83 24.41 -25.09
CA ALA A 155 2.40 24.27 -23.71
C ALA A 155 3.05 25.33 -22.79
N PRO A 156 2.39 25.77 -21.70
CA PRO A 156 2.95 26.80 -20.80
C PRO A 156 4.28 26.44 -20.13
N ASP A 157 4.63 25.16 -20.05
CA ASP A 157 5.89 24.69 -19.48
C ASP A 157 6.99 24.46 -20.52
N ALA A 158 6.75 24.83 -21.79
CA ALA A 158 7.72 24.73 -22.88
C ALA A 158 8.82 25.81 -22.82
N ASP A 159 8.58 26.95 -22.15
CA ASP A 159 9.58 28.02 -21.96
C ASP A 159 10.85 27.54 -21.21
N MET A 160 10.75 26.39 -20.54
CA MET A 160 11.87 25.74 -19.87
C MET A 160 12.75 24.89 -20.79
N VAL A 161 12.39 24.74 -22.07
CA VAL A 161 13.13 23.97 -23.07
C VAL A 161 14.07 24.94 -23.81
N PRO A 162 15.40 24.75 -23.75
CA PRO A 162 16.34 25.61 -24.48
C PRO A 162 16.06 25.62 -25.99
N SER A 163 16.21 26.78 -26.64
CA SER A 163 16.07 26.91 -28.11
C SER A 163 16.96 25.92 -28.86
N VAL A 164 18.17 25.66 -28.36
CA VAL A 164 19.14 24.69 -28.90
C VAL A 164 18.63 23.24 -28.88
N ALA A 165 17.65 22.90 -28.04
CA ALA A 165 17.06 21.57 -28.00
C ALA A 165 15.99 21.35 -29.07
N HIS A 166 15.49 22.41 -29.74
CA HIS A 166 14.35 22.31 -30.65
C HIS A 166 14.64 21.47 -31.90
N GLU A 167 15.81 21.63 -32.51
CA GLU A 167 16.22 20.81 -33.67
C GLU A 167 16.33 19.33 -33.31
N ARG A 168 16.84 19.03 -32.12
CA ARG A 168 16.93 17.66 -31.60
C ARG A 168 15.56 17.07 -31.31
N LEU A 169 14.63 17.86 -30.75
CA LEU A 169 13.25 17.44 -30.52
C LEU A 169 12.52 17.14 -31.84
N VAL A 170 12.74 17.96 -32.88
CA VAL A 170 12.18 17.74 -34.23
C VAL A 170 12.71 16.43 -34.81
N ALA A 171 14.02 16.21 -34.80
CA ALA A 171 14.61 14.95 -35.26
C ALA A 171 14.07 13.75 -34.47
N GLY A 172 13.97 13.87 -33.14
CA GLY A 172 13.44 12.82 -32.26
C GLY A 172 11.96 12.50 -32.51
N ALA A 173 11.12 13.50 -32.74
CA ALA A 173 9.70 13.32 -33.04
C ALA A 173 9.48 12.62 -34.38
N ARG A 174 10.28 12.95 -35.41
CA ARG A 174 10.25 12.27 -36.71
C ARG A 174 10.63 10.80 -36.58
N ARG A 175 11.75 10.50 -35.91
CA ARG A 175 12.21 9.11 -35.67
C ARG A 175 11.19 8.31 -34.85
N LEU A 176 10.51 8.94 -33.89
CA LEU A 176 9.43 8.28 -33.14
C LEU A 176 8.24 7.93 -34.03
N GLY A 177 7.81 8.85 -34.91
CA GLY A 177 6.76 8.60 -35.90
C GLY A 177 7.12 7.48 -36.87
N ALA A 178 8.34 7.53 -37.43
CA ALA A 178 8.85 6.49 -38.32
C ALA A 178 8.89 5.10 -37.65
N ALA A 179 9.39 5.01 -36.41
CA ALA A 179 9.36 3.77 -35.64
C ALA A 179 7.95 3.22 -35.47
N PHE A 180 6.98 4.07 -35.13
CA PHE A 180 5.61 3.63 -34.88
C PHE A 180 5.00 3.03 -36.15
N GLN A 181 5.25 3.68 -37.29
CA GLN A 181 4.73 3.23 -38.58
C GLN A 181 5.37 1.91 -39.02
N LYS A 182 6.70 1.80 -38.97
CA LYS A 182 7.42 0.56 -39.28
C LYS A 182 7.00 -0.61 -38.38
N VAL A 183 6.80 -0.36 -37.08
CA VAL A 183 6.29 -1.38 -36.15
C VAL A 183 4.85 -1.76 -36.45
N ASN A 184 3.99 -0.80 -36.82
CA ASN A 184 2.61 -1.08 -37.22
C ASN A 184 2.59 -2.02 -38.43
N PHE A 185 3.37 -1.74 -39.49
CA PHE A 185 3.49 -2.67 -40.62
C PHE A 185 3.94 -4.06 -40.17
N LEU A 186 5.01 -4.15 -39.37
CA LEU A 186 5.54 -5.44 -38.91
C LEU A 186 4.58 -6.25 -38.02
N ARG A 187 3.71 -5.59 -37.23
CA ARG A 187 2.75 -6.32 -36.39
C ARG A 187 1.47 -6.71 -37.13
N ASP A 188 1.17 -6.04 -38.25
CA ASP A 188 -0.07 -6.15 -39.01
C ASP A 188 0.15 -6.91 -40.35
N VAL A 189 1.38 -7.36 -40.67
CA VAL A 189 1.76 -8.13 -41.88
C VAL A 189 0.75 -9.22 -42.27
N ALA A 190 0.31 -10.05 -41.32
CA ALA A 190 -0.68 -11.10 -41.57
C ALA A 190 -2.03 -10.57 -42.09
N ALA A 191 -2.48 -9.42 -41.59
CA ALA A 191 -3.74 -8.80 -42.00
C ALA A 191 -3.59 -8.11 -43.36
N ASP A 192 -2.47 -7.42 -43.57
CA ASP A 192 -2.20 -6.66 -44.81
C ASP A 192 -2.05 -7.59 -46.03
N ILE A 193 -1.47 -8.79 -45.84
CA ILE A 193 -1.33 -9.79 -46.91
C ILE A 193 -2.67 -10.45 -47.28
N ASN A 194 -3.51 -10.74 -46.28
CA ASN A 194 -4.76 -11.49 -46.47
C ASN A 194 -5.96 -10.59 -46.85
N GLY A 195 -5.89 -9.29 -46.55
CA GLY A 195 -6.96 -8.32 -46.83
C GLY A 195 -6.65 -7.36 -47.99
N LEU A 196 -5.52 -6.64 -47.90
CA LEU A 196 -5.26 -5.44 -48.72
C LEU A 196 -4.21 -5.63 -49.82
N GLY A 197 -3.40 -6.70 -49.74
CA GLY A 197 -2.39 -7.04 -50.75
C GLY A 197 -1.23 -6.05 -50.86
N ARG A 198 -0.96 -5.26 -49.82
CA ARG A 198 0.07 -4.22 -49.80
C ARG A 198 1.43 -4.75 -49.33
N SER A 199 2.52 -4.29 -49.95
CA SER A 199 3.90 -4.46 -49.48
C SER A 199 4.52 -3.10 -49.18
N TYR A 200 4.69 -2.82 -47.89
CA TYR A 200 5.22 -1.54 -47.45
C TYR A 200 6.75 -1.47 -47.44
N PHE A 201 7.46 -2.60 -47.24
CA PHE A 201 8.92 -2.58 -47.15
C PHE A 201 9.57 -2.80 -48.53
N PRO A 202 10.45 -1.88 -49.00
CA PRO A 202 11.18 -2.05 -50.25
C PRO A 202 12.01 -3.33 -50.24
N ASP A 203 12.08 -4.01 -51.39
CA ASP A 203 12.90 -5.21 -51.61
C ASP A 203 12.62 -6.41 -50.67
N VAL A 204 11.49 -6.39 -49.95
CA VAL A 204 10.99 -7.49 -49.13
C VAL A 204 9.70 -8.04 -49.73
N ASP A 205 9.69 -9.32 -50.11
CA ASP A 205 8.44 -9.99 -50.48
C ASP A 205 7.64 -10.27 -49.20
N PRO A 206 6.48 -9.64 -48.99
CA PRO A 206 5.71 -9.81 -47.76
C PRO A 206 5.19 -11.23 -47.62
N ARG A 207 5.00 -11.99 -48.72
CA ARG A 207 4.57 -13.40 -48.66
C ARG A 207 5.70 -14.37 -48.34
N ALA A 208 6.95 -13.91 -48.38
CA ALA A 208 8.15 -14.68 -48.12
C ALA A 208 9.11 -13.98 -47.14
N LEU A 209 8.55 -13.22 -46.17
CA LEU A 209 9.33 -12.52 -45.15
C LEU A 209 10.29 -13.50 -44.44
N SER A 210 11.60 -13.33 -44.65
CA SER A 210 12.59 -14.19 -44.01
C SER A 210 12.99 -13.67 -42.63
N GLU A 211 13.58 -14.54 -41.81
CA GLU A 211 14.18 -14.14 -40.53
C GLU A 211 15.27 -13.07 -40.69
N ARG A 212 15.99 -13.09 -41.83
CA ARG A 212 17.01 -12.09 -42.15
C ARG A 212 16.38 -10.73 -42.39
N ASP A 213 15.30 -10.67 -43.16
CA ASP A 213 14.57 -9.43 -43.46
C ASP A 213 13.94 -8.86 -42.20
N LYS A 214 13.27 -9.71 -41.40
CA LYS A 214 12.72 -9.34 -40.09
C LYS A 214 13.79 -8.74 -39.18
N THR A 215 14.97 -9.34 -39.13
CA THR A 215 16.08 -8.87 -38.28
C THR A 215 16.61 -7.51 -38.75
N ALA A 216 16.75 -7.29 -40.06
CA ALA A 216 17.20 -6.02 -40.63
C ALA A 216 16.19 -4.89 -40.34
N LEU A 217 14.89 -5.15 -40.55
CA LEU A 217 13.82 -4.18 -40.28
C LEU A 217 13.70 -3.84 -38.78
N LEU A 218 13.84 -4.84 -37.90
CA LEU A 218 13.85 -4.61 -36.45
C LEU A 218 15.07 -3.83 -35.96
N ALA A 219 16.22 -3.94 -36.66
CA ALA A 219 17.41 -3.15 -36.35
C ALA A 219 17.20 -1.67 -36.69
N ASP A 220 16.58 -1.37 -37.84
CA ASP A 220 16.21 0.00 -38.23
C ASP A 220 15.19 0.62 -37.25
N VAL A 221 14.14 -0.14 -36.89
CA VAL A 221 13.16 0.26 -35.86
C VAL A 221 13.83 0.52 -34.51
N ALA A 222 14.79 -0.32 -34.11
CA ALA A 222 15.51 -0.12 -32.86
C ALA A 222 16.34 1.17 -32.88
N ALA A 223 17.00 1.48 -34.00
CA ALA A 223 17.74 2.72 -34.17
C ALA A 223 16.82 3.96 -34.14
N ASP A 224 15.63 3.89 -34.75
CA ASP A 224 14.60 4.93 -34.63
C ASP A 224 14.16 5.14 -33.17
N LEU A 225 13.81 4.05 -32.46
CA LEU A 225 13.36 4.10 -31.07
C LEU A 225 14.46 4.57 -30.10
N GLU A 226 15.73 4.28 -30.37
CA GLU A 226 16.85 4.77 -29.57
C GLU A 226 16.99 6.30 -29.67
N VAL A 227 17.04 6.83 -30.89
CA VAL A 227 17.12 8.28 -31.14
C VAL A 227 15.91 8.99 -30.54
N ALA A 228 14.72 8.44 -30.74
CA ALA A 228 13.49 8.96 -30.14
C ALA A 228 13.49 8.86 -28.61
N GLY A 229 14.11 7.83 -28.03
CA GLY A 229 14.21 7.65 -26.58
C GLY A 229 15.08 8.72 -25.92
N ALA A 230 16.17 9.12 -26.58
CA ALA A 230 17.14 10.09 -26.08
C ALA A 230 16.56 11.48 -25.85
N ILE A 231 15.55 11.88 -26.61
CA ILE A 231 14.92 13.21 -26.51
C ILE A 231 13.79 13.29 -25.48
N ILE A 232 13.26 12.15 -25.01
CA ILE A 232 12.12 12.13 -24.08
C ILE A 232 12.37 12.94 -22.80
N PRO A 233 13.56 12.90 -22.17
CA PRO A 233 13.87 13.74 -21.01
C PRO A 233 13.77 15.25 -21.28
N GLU A 234 13.98 15.67 -22.52
CA GLU A 234 14.03 17.07 -22.97
C GLU A 234 12.63 17.64 -23.28
N LEU A 235 11.62 16.79 -23.46
CA LEU A 235 10.24 17.21 -23.70
C LEU A 235 9.63 17.97 -22.50
N PRO A 236 8.68 18.89 -22.73
CA PRO A 236 7.89 19.55 -21.69
C PRO A 236 7.26 18.54 -20.71
N ARG A 237 7.15 18.90 -19.43
CA ARG A 237 6.63 17.99 -18.39
C ARG A 237 5.18 17.59 -18.67
N SER A 238 4.42 18.49 -19.29
CA SER A 238 3.04 18.32 -19.72
C SER A 238 2.82 17.17 -20.71
N SER A 239 3.84 16.80 -21.49
CA SER A 239 3.77 15.72 -22.50
C SER A 239 4.68 14.52 -22.23
N ARG A 240 5.78 14.73 -21.51
CA ARG A 240 6.85 13.75 -21.27
C ARG A 240 6.38 12.36 -20.83
N ARG A 241 5.38 12.26 -19.96
CA ARG A 241 4.87 10.98 -19.45
C ARG A 241 4.12 10.18 -20.52
N ALA A 242 3.28 10.86 -21.28
CA ALA A 242 2.51 10.27 -22.36
C ALA A 242 3.44 9.76 -23.46
N VAL A 243 4.42 10.57 -23.86
CA VAL A 243 5.39 10.18 -24.90
C VAL A 243 6.26 9.02 -24.44
N ARG A 244 6.70 8.99 -23.18
CA ARG A 244 7.42 7.84 -22.63
C ARG A 244 6.59 6.56 -22.62
N LEU A 245 5.30 6.66 -22.27
CA LEU A 245 4.41 5.50 -22.32
C LEU A 245 4.26 4.98 -23.75
N ALA A 246 4.01 5.87 -24.71
CA ALA A 246 3.91 5.51 -26.11
C ALA A 246 5.20 4.85 -26.61
N HIS A 247 6.36 5.46 -26.37
CA HIS A 247 7.66 4.88 -26.70
C HIS A 247 7.87 3.49 -26.08
N SER A 248 7.61 3.33 -24.79
CA SER A 248 7.78 2.05 -24.09
C SER A 248 6.82 0.97 -24.60
N HIS A 249 5.61 1.37 -25.02
CA HIS A 249 4.64 0.46 -25.63
C HIS A 249 5.16 -0.10 -26.96
N PHE A 250 5.75 0.75 -27.80
CA PHE A 250 6.32 0.34 -29.07
C PHE A 250 7.60 -0.47 -28.90
N VAL A 251 8.46 -0.16 -27.93
CA VAL A 251 9.60 -1.04 -27.55
C VAL A 251 9.11 -2.45 -27.19
N ALA A 252 8.10 -2.55 -26.32
CA ALA A 252 7.55 -3.85 -25.93
C ALA A 252 6.87 -4.60 -27.09
N LEU A 253 6.34 -3.88 -28.08
CA LEU A 253 5.78 -4.47 -29.29
C LEU A 253 6.90 -5.00 -30.20
N THR A 254 7.96 -4.22 -30.42
CA THR A 254 9.18 -4.62 -31.15
C THR A 254 9.82 -5.86 -30.53
N ASP A 255 9.92 -5.94 -29.19
CA ASP A 255 10.46 -7.12 -28.51
C ASP A 255 9.62 -8.39 -28.73
N ARG A 256 8.29 -8.24 -28.79
CA ARG A 256 7.40 -9.37 -29.11
C ARG A 256 7.50 -9.80 -30.57
N ILE A 257 7.61 -8.85 -31.49
CA ILE A 257 7.84 -9.14 -32.92
C ILE A 257 9.18 -9.87 -33.08
N ARG A 258 10.24 -9.43 -32.37
CA ARG A 258 11.54 -10.11 -32.36
C ARG A 258 11.45 -11.56 -31.88
N ALA A 259 10.66 -11.80 -30.84
CA ALA A 259 10.47 -13.14 -30.27
C ALA A 259 9.54 -14.05 -31.10
N THR A 260 8.82 -13.50 -32.09
CA THR A 260 7.93 -14.25 -32.97
C THR A 260 8.68 -14.64 -34.24
N THR A 261 8.54 -15.87 -34.72
CA THR A 261 9.18 -16.27 -35.99
C THR A 261 8.56 -15.52 -37.17
N ALA A 262 9.31 -15.34 -38.26
CA ALA A 262 8.84 -14.66 -39.46
C ALA A 262 7.65 -15.43 -40.07
N GLU A 263 7.65 -16.76 -40.01
CA GLU A 263 6.51 -17.59 -40.41
C GLU A 263 5.26 -17.30 -39.55
N ASP A 264 5.41 -17.18 -38.24
CA ASP A 264 4.28 -16.90 -37.34
C ASP A 264 3.75 -15.46 -37.50
N LEU A 265 4.62 -14.49 -37.82
CA LEU A 265 4.22 -13.11 -38.12
C LEU A 265 3.34 -13.00 -39.37
N LEU A 266 3.47 -13.91 -40.33
CA LEU A 266 2.60 -13.99 -41.50
C LEU A 266 1.20 -14.54 -41.17
N ARG A 267 1.02 -15.15 -39.99
CA ARG A 267 -0.23 -15.81 -39.58
C ARG A 267 -0.95 -15.11 -38.44
N THR A 268 -0.23 -14.36 -37.61
CA THR A 268 -0.78 -13.81 -36.36
C THR A 268 -0.45 -12.33 -36.21
N ARG A 269 -1.49 -11.53 -35.96
CA ARG A 269 -1.32 -10.13 -35.56
C ARG A 269 -0.69 -10.03 -34.17
N ILE A 270 0.39 -9.26 -34.05
CA ILE A 270 1.07 -9.10 -32.76
C ILE A 270 0.50 -7.90 -32.00
N SER A 271 0.10 -8.14 -30.74
CA SER A 271 -0.31 -7.09 -29.83
C SER A 271 0.31 -7.28 -28.45
N VAL A 272 0.44 -6.17 -27.72
CA VAL A 272 0.86 -6.19 -26.32
C VAL A 272 -0.36 -6.46 -25.44
N PRO A 273 -0.34 -7.46 -24.53
CA PRO A 273 -1.44 -7.72 -23.62
C PRO A 273 -1.81 -6.51 -22.76
N MET A 274 -3.08 -6.40 -22.35
CA MET A 274 -3.56 -5.28 -21.55
C MET A 274 -2.81 -5.17 -20.20
N SER A 275 -2.42 -6.31 -19.61
CA SER A 275 -1.59 -6.35 -18.40
C SER A 275 -0.24 -5.65 -18.61
N THR A 276 0.45 -5.95 -19.71
CA THR A 276 1.73 -5.30 -20.05
C THR A 276 1.53 -3.82 -20.36
N LYS A 277 0.48 -3.44 -21.09
CA LYS A 277 0.14 -2.01 -21.33
C LYS A 277 -0.11 -1.25 -20.02
N LEU A 278 -0.80 -1.86 -19.05
CA LEU A 278 -1.01 -1.28 -17.71
C LEU A 278 0.31 -1.15 -16.93
N VAL A 279 1.17 -2.17 -16.97
CA VAL A 279 2.51 -2.11 -16.35
C VAL A 279 3.36 -0.99 -16.96
N LEU A 280 3.36 -0.85 -18.28
CA LEU A 280 4.07 0.23 -18.96
C LEU A 280 3.50 1.60 -18.58
N ALA A 281 2.18 1.74 -18.46
CA ALA A 281 1.54 2.99 -18.04
C ALA A 281 1.88 3.37 -16.60
N VAL A 282 1.91 2.37 -15.72
CA VAL A 282 2.41 2.53 -14.35
C VAL A 282 3.90 2.95 -14.40
N ARG A 283 4.77 2.24 -15.13
CA ARG A 283 6.20 2.61 -15.26
C ARG A 283 6.42 4.02 -15.81
N ALA A 284 5.69 4.44 -16.85
CA ALA A 284 5.77 5.78 -17.41
C ALA A 284 5.32 6.84 -16.40
N SER A 285 4.30 6.53 -15.60
CA SER A 285 3.84 7.37 -14.48
C SER A 285 4.85 7.41 -13.32
N LEU A 286 5.55 6.30 -13.04
CA LEU A 286 6.53 6.15 -11.96
C LEU A 286 7.92 6.71 -12.31
N SER A 287 8.34 6.67 -13.59
CA SER A 287 9.66 7.13 -14.07
C SER A 287 9.91 8.64 -13.90
N THR A 288 8.86 9.43 -13.61
CA THR A 288 8.98 10.84 -13.19
C THR A 288 8.74 11.06 -11.70
N LEU A 289 8.41 10.01 -10.92
CA LEU A 289 8.63 10.07 -9.46
C LEU A 289 10.13 10.15 -9.15
N ASN A 290 10.99 9.60 -10.03
CA ASN A 290 12.45 9.76 -10.00
C ASN A 290 12.96 11.13 -10.50
N SER A 291 12.08 12.09 -10.80
CA SER A 291 12.46 13.50 -10.97
C SER A 291 11.46 14.47 -10.36
N GLY A 292 10.62 14.02 -9.42
CA GLY A 292 9.62 14.92 -8.86
C GLY A 292 8.63 14.35 -7.84
N ARG A 293 8.80 13.14 -7.28
CA ARG A 293 8.02 12.68 -6.11
C ARG A 293 8.76 11.70 -5.17
N GLY A 294 10.07 11.56 -5.26
CA GLY A 294 10.84 11.25 -4.06
C GLY A 294 10.67 12.44 -3.11
N ALA A 295 10.08 12.22 -1.93
CA ALA A 295 10.53 13.02 -0.81
C ALA A 295 12.04 12.76 -0.76
N ARG A 296 12.83 13.78 -1.13
CA ARG A 296 14.25 13.77 -0.80
C ARG A 296 14.35 13.56 0.71
N PRO A 297 15.44 12.96 1.22
CA PRO A 297 15.71 12.94 2.66
C PRO A 297 15.40 14.32 3.23
N VAL A 298 14.73 14.36 4.40
CA VAL A 298 14.55 15.63 5.12
C VAL A 298 15.93 16.26 5.17
N ARG A 299 16.11 17.38 4.45
CA ARG A 299 17.41 18.03 4.38
C ARG A 299 17.69 18.53 5.79
N ALA A 300 18.68 17.94 6.46
CA ALA A 300 19.42 18.65 7.48
C ALA A 300 19.98 19.90 6.79
N SER A 301 19.33 21.06 6.97
CA SER A 301 19.86 22.32 6.48
C SER A 301 21.12 22.62 7.28
N GLY A 302 22.27 22.40 6.64
CA GLY A 302 23.54 22.87 7.16
C GLY A 302 23.53 24.40 7.26
N SER A 303 23.27 24.92 8.45
CA SER A 303 23.99 26.05 9.07
C SER A 303 23.45 26.31 10.49
N ALA A 304 23.67 25.39 11.42
CA ALA A 304 23.63 25.68 12.85
C ALA A 304 24.71 24.83 13.55
N VAL A 305 25.46 25.43 14.47
CA VAL A 305 26.52 24.77 15.22
C VAL A 305 25.86 23.79 16.21
N GLY A 306 25.76 22.51 15.86
CA GLY A 306 25.21 21.44 16.71
C GLY A 306 24.56 20.28 15.94
N PRO A 307 24.25 19.15 16.59
CA PRO A 307 23.52 18.04 15.98
C PRO A 307 22.07 18.45 15.61
N PRO A 308 21.48 17.90 14.53
CA PRO A 308 20.09 18.19 14.16
C PRO A 308 19.13 17.76 15.27
N ARG A 309 18.01 18.47 15.44
CA ARG A 309 17.09 18.27 16.57
C ARG A 309 15.82 17.56 16.12
N ALA A 310 15.43 16.52 16.86
CA ALA A 310 14.16 15.84 16.66
C ALA A 310 13.33 15.81 17.94
N VAL A 311 12.01 15.94 17.80
CA VAL A 311 11.06 15.70 18.90
C VAL A 311 10.17 14.52 18.53
N VAL A 312 9.98 13.59 19.46
CA VAL A 312 9.05 12.47 19.32
C VAL A 312 7.87 12.69 20.26
N ILE A 313 6.64 12.65 19.74
CA ILE A 313 5.41 12.80 20.52
C ILE A 313 4.80 11.43 20.76
N GLY A 314 4.64 11.05 22.02
CA GLY A 314 4.11 9.75 22.47
C GLY A 314 5.21 8.76 22.85
N GLY A 315 5.14 8.25 24.07
CA GLY A 315 6.05 7.28 24.69
C GLY A 315 5.59 5.82 24.59
N GLY A 316 4.72 5.48 23.63
CA GLY A 316 4.47 4.08 23.29
C GLY A 316 5.69 3.41 22.64
N ILE A 317 5.65 2.09 22.44
CA ILE A 317 6.80 1.34 21.88
C ILE A 317 7.32 1.91 20.55
N ALA A 318 6.41 2.39 19.66
CA ALA A 318 6.78 3.01 18.39
C ALA A 318 7.54 4.33 18.59
N GLY A 319 7.16 5.12 19.60
CA GLY A 319 7.79 6.38 19.93
C GLY A 319 9.16 6.19 20.56
N LEU A 320 9.27 5.29 21.53
CA LEU A 320 10.55 4.92 22.14
C LEU A 320 11.53 4.38 21.08
N ALA A 321 11.08 3.46 20.22
CA ALA A 321 11.89 2.92 19.14
C ALA A 321 12.29 4.00 18.11
N SER A 322 11.36 4.88 17.72
CA SER A 322 11.64 5.98 16.80
C SER A 322 12.68 6.95 17.38
N ALA A 323 12.58 7.27 18.67
CA ALA A 323 13.51 8.16 19.35
C ALA A 323 14.90 7.54 19.44
N ALA A 324 15.00 6.27 19.84
CA ALA A 324 16.25 5.53 19.93
C ALA A 324 16.96 5.44 18.56
N LEU A 325 16.20 5.11 17.52
CA LEU A 325 16.70 5.03 16.15
C LEU A 325 17.20 6.37 15.60
N LEU A 326 16.48 7.48 15.87
CA LEU A 326 16.91 8.82 15.48
C LEU A 326 18.15 9.29 16.26
N ALA A 327 18.23 8.99 17.55
CA ALA A 327 19.41 9.31 18.36
C ALA A 327 20.66 8.61 17.79
N ARG A 328 20.53 7.35 17.35
CA ARG A 328 21.60 6.63 16.65
C ARG A 328 21.99 7.19 15.28
N GLU A 329 21.12 7.96 14.64
CA GLU A 329 21.47 8.73 13.43
C GLU A 329 22.17 10.07 13.74
N GLY A 330 22.39 10.38 15.02
CA GLY A 330 23.07 11.61 15.45
C GLY A 330 22.13 12.79 15.68
N TYR A 331 20.81 12.55 15.78
CA TYR A 331 19.88 13.60 16.22
C TYR A 331 19.97 13.80 17.74
N ALA A 332 19.86 15.05 18.19
CA ALA A 332 19.51 15.35 19.57
C ALA A 332 17.99 15.16 19.72
N VAL A 333 17.58 14.13 20.46
CA VAL A 333 16.17 13.70 20.53
C VAL A 333 15.55 13.99 21.89
N THR A 334 14.41 14.66 21.90
CA THR A 334 13.52 14.74 23.07
C THR A 334 12.23 13.98 22.78
N LEU A 335 11.86 13.05 23.66
CA LEU A 335 10.56 12.37 23.63
C LEU A 335 9.63 13.02 24.66
N LEU A 336 8.41 13.36 24.23
CA LEU A 336 7.35 13.91 25.06
C LEU A 336 6.24 12.88 25.25
N GLU A 337 5.99 12.46 26.48
CA GLU A 337 4.91 11.57 26.88
C GLU A 337 3.92 12.33 27.78
N ALA A 338 2.64 12.26 27.45
CA ALA A 338 1.58 12.97 28.16
C ALA A 338 1.36 12.43 29.59
N ARG A 339 1.50 11.12 29.77
CA ARG A 339 1.29 10.42 31.03
C ARG A 339 2.55 10.40 31.90
N GLU A 340 2.39 10.02 33.16
CA GLU A 340 3.49 9.87 34.12
C GLU A 340 4.50 8.78 33.72
N THR A 341 4.04 7.79 32.95
CA THR A 341 4.84 6.64 32.50
C THR A 341 4.74 6.45 30.99
N VAL A 342 5.83 5.95 30.40
CA VAL A 342 5.87 5.48 29.01
C VAL A 342 5.17 4.11 28.86
N GLY A 343 4.94 3.68 27.62
CA GLY A 343 4.34 2.37 27.28
C GLY A 343 3.08 2.46 26.43
N GLY A 344 2.34 3.57 26.53
CA GLY A 344 1.12 3.79 25.77
C GLY A 344 0.08 2.69 26.03
N ARG A 345 -0.27 1.93 24.99
CA ARG A 345 -1.19 0.78 25.10
C ARG A 345 -0.65 -0.36 25.96
N VAL A 346 0.67 -0.47 26.11
CA VAL A 346 1.31 -1.42 27.04
C VAL A 346 1.42 -0.73 28.40
N GLY A 347 0.26 -0.55 29.03
CA GLY A 347 0.14 0.07 30.35
C GLY A 347 0.23 -0.96 31.48
N MET A 348 0.38 -0.43 32.69
CA MET A 348 0.39 -1.20 33.92
C MET A 348 -0.65 -0.64 34.90
N TRP A 349 -1.26 -1.52 35.67
CA TRP A 349 -1.95 -1.15 36.90
C TRP A 349 -1.56 -2.08 38.03
N GLU A 350 -1.23 -1.50 39.17
CA GLU A 350 -0.87 -2.23 40.39
C GLU A 350 -1.80 -1.84 41.54
N ARG A 351 -2.26 -2.83 42.28
CA ARG A 351 -3.11 -2.63 43.47
C ARG A 351 -3.06 -3.85 44.37
N ASP A 352 -2.94 -3.64 45.67
CA ASP A 352 -3.03 -4.68 46.71
C ASP A 352 -2.12 -5.90 46.45
N GLY A 353 -0.93 -5.65 45.89
CA GLY A 353 0.07 -6.67 45.53
C GLY A 353 -0.16 -7.36 44.19
N PHE A 354 -1.24 -7.06 43.48
CA PHE A 354 -1.50 -7.54 42.12
C PHE A 354 -0.93 -6.57 41.08
N ARG A 355 -0.40 -7.12 39.99
CA ARG A 355 0.09 -6.37 38.83
C ARG A 355 -0.63 -6.82 37.57
N PHE A 356 -1.12 -5.87 36.79
CA PHE A 356 -1.87 -6.12 35.57
C PHE A 356 -1.28 -5.33 34.40
N ASP A 357 -0.90 -6.02 33.33
CA ASP A 357 -0.72 -5.37 32.03
C ASP A 357 -2.10 -5.03 31.45
N THR A 358 -2.28 -3.80 30.95
CA THR A 358 -3.60 -3.29 30.53
C THR A 358 -3.83 -3.34 29.02
N GLY A 359 -3.09 -4.18 28.31
CA GLY A 359 -3.09 -4.18 26.85
C GLY A 359 -2.52 -5.46 26.23
N PRO A 360 -1.47 -5.38 25.39
CA PRO A 360 -0.90 -6.56 24.73
C PRO A 360 -0.38 -7.61 25.72
N SER A 361 -0.61 -8.88 25.39
CA SER A 361 -0.22 -10.05 26.19
C SER A 361 0.38 -11.20 25.38
N TRP A 362 0.53 -11.06 24.06
CA TRP A 362 1.06 -12.08 23.15
C TRP A 362 2.38 -11.65 22.53
N TYR A 363 3.46 -12.39 22.77
CA TYR A 363 4.78 -12.09 22.20
C TYR A 363 4.99 -13.00 20.99
N LEU A 364 4.71 -12.44 19.81
CA LEU A 364 4.81 -13.10 18.52
C LEU A 364 5.87 -12.39 17.65
N MET A 365 6.39 -13.07 16.63
CA MET A 365 7.46 -12.57 15.77
C MET A 365 8.72 -12.13 16.58
N PRO A 366 9.32 -13.03 17.39
CA PRO A 366 10.47 -12.71 18.23
C PRO A 366 11.65 -12.11 17.44
N GLU A 367 11.79 -12.46 16.17
CA GLU A 367 12.82 -11.94 15.27
C GLU A 367 12.70 -10.44 15.01
N VAL A 368 11.50 -9.85 15.08
CA VAL A 368 11.29 -8.40 14.88
C VAL A 368 11.79 -7.63 16.10
N PHE A 369 11.49 -8.13 17.29
CA PHE A 369 12.01 -7.55 18.54
C PHE A 369 13.52 -7.69 18.63
N ASP A 370 14.05 -8.88 18.38
CA ASP A 370 15.49 -9.13 18.37
C ASP A 370 16.20 -8.26 17.33
N HIS A 371 15.63 -8.11 16.13
CA HIS A 371 16.16 -7.21 15.11
C HIS A 371 16.24 -5.75 15.58
N PHE A 372 15.21 -5.23 16.25
CA PHE A 372 15.26 -3.91 16.86
C PHE A 372 16.39 -3.80 17.90
N PHE A 373 16.50 -4.75 18.83
CA PHE A 373 17.57 -4.75 19.83
C PHE A 373 18.96 -4.83 19.19
N ARG A 374 19.12 -5.62 18.12
CA ARG A 374 20.37 -5.70 17.34
C ARG A 374 20.70 -4.40 16.62
N LEU A 375 19.72 -3.70 16.05
CA LEU A 375 19.92 -2.35 15.53
C LEU A 375 20.40 -1.39 16.62
N MET A 376 20.05 -1.66 17.87
CA MET A 376 20.47 -0.91 19.05
C MET A 376 21.75 -1.43 19.70
N GLY A 377 22.35 -2.52 19.21
CA GLY A 377 23.65 -3.04 19.67
C GLY A 377 23.57 -4.05 20.82
N THR A 378 22.41 -4.66 21.04
CA THR A 378 22.15 -5.70 22.05
C THR A 378 21.25 -6.79 21.45
N SER A 379 20.64 -7.66 22.25
CA SER A 379 19.68 -8.67 21.79
C SER A 379 18.45 -8.70 22.71
N SER A 380 17.35 -9.31 22.24
CA SER A 380 16.18 -9.52 23.11
C SER A 380 16.54 -10.43 24.30
N ALA A 381 17.36 -11.45 24.10
CA ALA A 381 17.79 -12.41 25.13
C ALA A 381 18.66 -11.79 26.24
N GLU A 382 19.45 -10.74 25.93
CA GLU A 382 20.21 -10.00 26.94
C GLU A 382 19.32 -9.09 27.80
N ARG A 383 18.16 -8.68 27.27
CA ARG A 383 17.30 -7.65 27.88
C ARG A 383 16.05 -8.23 28.54
N LEU A 384 15.59 -9.39 28.08
CA LEU A 384 14.33 -10.02 28.45
C LEU A 384 14.55 -11.49 28.80
N ASP A 385 13.88 -11.94 29.85
CA ASP A 385 13.70 -13.36 30.14
C ASP A 385 12.40 -13.82 29.48
N LEU A 386 12.52 -14.58 28.39
CA LEU A 386 11.38 -15.03 27.58
C LEU A 386 11.14 -16.51 27.81
N VAL A 387 9.92 -16.85 28.22
CA VAL A 387 9.46 -18.23 28.35
C VAL A 387 8.48 -18.57 27.23
N ARG A 388 8.53 -19.81 26.73
CA ARG A 388 7.56 -20.32 25.76
C ARG A 388 6.38 -20.92 26.51
N LEU A 389 5.17 -20.52 26.14
CA LEU A 389 3.93 -21.01 26.73
C LEU A 389 3.56 -22.38 26.13
N ASP A 390 3.23 -23.35 26.98
CA ASP A 390 2.64 -24.63 26.57
C ASP A 390 1.58 -25.11 27.58
N PRO A 391 0.29 -25.23 27.19
CA PRO A 391 -0.24 -24.88 25.88
C PRO A 391 -0.03 -23.40 25.55
N GLY A 392 0.10 -23.08 24.27
CA GLY A 392 0.15 -21.68 23.82
C GLY A 392 -1.16 -20.97 24.16
N TYR A 393 -2.29 -21.66 24.02
CA TYR A 393 -3.59 -21.21 24.53
C TYR A 393 -4.61 -22.35 24.61
N ARG A 394 -5.61 -22.17 25.49
CA ARG A 394 -6.79 -23.03 25.62
C ARG A 394 -8.01 -22.39 24.95
N VAL A 395 -8.87 -23.20 24.34
CA VAL A 395 -10.12 -22.76 23.71
C VAL A 395 -11.32 -23.49 24.30
N TYR A 396 -12.26 -22.74 24.85
CA TYR A 396 -13.62 -23.18 25.16
C TYR A 396 -14.57 -22.74 24.06
N SER A 397 -15.51 -23.61 23.70
CA SER A 397 -16.58 -23.29 22.74
C SER A 397 -17.93 -23.43 23.42
N GLU A 398 -18.83 -22.49 23.16
CA GLU A 398 -20.20 -22.54 23.66
C GLU A 398 -20.86 -23.89 23.34
N GLY A 399 -21.46 -24.52 24.36
CA GLY A 399 -22.12 -25.82 24.22
C GLY A 399 -21.19 -27.03 24.13
N SER A 400 -19.88 -26.87 24.34
CA SER A 400 -18.89 -27.96 24.41
C SER A 400 -18.29 -28.04 25.82
N ASP A 401 -18.35 -29.22 26.43
CA ASP A 401 -17.80 -29.45 27.79
C ASP A 401 -16.27 -29.60 27.78
N GLU A 402 -15.69 -30.07 26.68
CA GLU A 402 -14.24 -30.31 26.57
C GLU A 402 -13.54 -29.12 25.88
N PRO A 403 -12.50 -28.52 26.50
CA PRO A 403 -11.69 -27.50 25.87
C PRO A 403 -10.67 -28.09 24.89
N ILE A 404 -10.16 -27.25 23.99
CA ILE A 404 -9.08 -27.60 23.06
C ILE A 404 -7.82 -26.83 23.46
N ASP A 405 -6.75 -27.56 23.76
CA ASP A 405 -5.44 -26.98 24.05
C ASP A 405 -4.57 -26.95 22.79
N VAL A 406 -4.25 -25.75 22.33
CA VAL A 406 -3.29 -25.55 21.23
C VAL A 406 -1.89 -25.53 21.83
N ARG A 407 -1.10 -26.52 21.45
CA ARG A 407 0.23 -26.78 22.00
C ARG A 407 1.30 -25.93 21.34
N ALA A 408 2.43 -25.82 22.02
CA ALA A 408 3.57 -25.10 21.51
C ALA A 408 4.13 -25.71 20.20
N ASP A 409 4.08 -27.04 20.03
CA ASP A 409 4.70 -27.74 18.90
C ASP A 409 3.71 -28.13 17.78
N LEU A 410 4.23 -28.15 16.56
CA LEU A 410 3.45 -28.43 15.35
C LEU A 410 2.86 -29.85 15.35
N GLU A 411 3.63 -30.88 15.69
CA GLU A 411 3.19 -32.27 15.52
C GLU A 411 2.06 -32.64 16.51
N SER A 412 2.08 -32.10 17.73
CA SER A 412 0.97 -32.17 18.67
C SER A 412 -0.30 -31.51 18.12
N ASN A 413 -0.18 -30.34 17.50
CA ASN A 413 -1.30 -29.61 16.90
C ASN A 413 -1.88 -30.36 15.67
N LEU A 414 -1.03 -30.94 14.82
CA LEU A 414 -1.48 -31.78 13.70
C LEU A 414 -2.22 -33.03 14.20
N SER A 415 -1.68 -33.68 15.23
CA SER A 415 -2.31 -34.85 15.87
C SER A 415 -3.64 -34.49 16.52
N LEU A 416 -3.73 -33.31 17.14
CA LEU A 416 -4.97 -32.79 17.71
C LEU A 416 -6.06 -32.59 16.64
N PHE A 417 -5.71 -31.95 15.52
CA PHE A 417 -6.64 -31.76 14.41
C PHE A 417 -7.09 -33.10 13.82
N GLU A 418 -6.16 -34.04 13.63
CA GLU A 418 -6.47 -35.38 13.12
C GLU A 418 -7.41 -36.18 14.05
N ARG A 419 -7.25 -36.05 15.37
CA ARG A 419 -8.13 -36.69 16.36
C ARG A 419 -9.55 -36.13 16.32
N ILE A 420 -9.69 -34.81 16.15
CA ILE A 420 -11.00 -34.14 16.12
C ILE A 420 -11.71 -34.38 14.78
N GLU A 421 -10.98 -34.29 13.67
CA GLU A 421 -11.50 -34.46 12.32
C GLU A 421 -10.51 -35.29 11.48
N PRO A 422 -10.81 -36.57 11.17
CA PRO A 422 -9.93 -37.41 10.37
C PRO A 422 -9.53 -36.77 9.03
N GLY A 423 -8.24 -36.81 8.71
CA GLY A 423 -7.59 -36.16 7.58
C GLY A 423 -7.33 -34.66 7.75
N ALA A 424 -7.80 -34.02 8.83
CA ALA A 424 -7.55 -32.60 9.07
C ALA A 424 -6.09 -32.33 9.42
N GLY A 425 -5.34 -33.30 9.97
CA GLY A 425 -3.91 -33.12 10.25
C GLY A 425 -3.12 -32.81 8.98
N ASN A 426 -3.30 -33.61 7.93
CA ASN A 426 -2.62 -33.37 6.64
C ASN A 426 -3.08 -32.06 5.97
N ARG A 427 -4.38 -31.75 6.00
CA ARG A 427 -4.90 -30.48 5.46
C ARG A 427 -4.36 -29.27 6.23
N LEU A 428 -4.20 -29.38 7.55
CA LEU A 428 -3.60 -28.35 8.38
C LEU A 428 -2.12 -28.16 8.03
N ARG A 429 -1.37 -29.24 7.78
CA ARG A 429 0.03 -29.16 7.32
C ARG A 429 0.14 -28.32 6.04
N ASP A 430 -0.66 -28.62 5.02
CA ASP A 430 -0.69 -27.84 3.76
C ASP A 430 -1.07 -26.36 3.99
N TYR A 431 -2.02 -26.11 4.90
CA TYR A 431 -2.44 -24.77 5.29
C TYR A 431 -1.29 -23.99 5.95
N LEU A 432 -0.55 -24.63 6.86
CA LEU A 432 0.57 -24.03 7.60
C LEU A 432 1.81 -23.83 6.72
N ASP A 433 2.07 -24.71 5.75
CA ASP A 433 3.12 -24.50 4.75
C ASP A 433 2.81 -23.26 3.89
N SER A 434 1.56 -23.12 3.44
CA SER A 434 1.09 -21.91 2.76
C SER A 434 1.20 -20.66 3.67
N ALA A 435 0.88 -20.79 4.95
CA ALA A 435 0.97 -19.71 5.92
C ALA A 435 2.41 -19.23 6.09
N ARG A 436 3.36 -20.15 6.29
CA ARG A 436 4.80 -19.88 6.40
C ARG A 436 5.35 -19.21 5.14
N GLU A 437 5.01 -19.73 3.97
CA GLU A 437 5.43 -19.14 2.70
C GLU A 437 4.90 -17.71 2.51
N THR A 438 3.66 -17.47 2.94
CA THR A 438 3.04 -16.14 2.90
C THR A 438 3.68 -15.20 3.91
N TYR A 439 3.97 -15.69 5.11
CA TYR A 439 4.66 -14.98 6.18
C TYR A 439 6.04 -14.48 5.72
N GLU A 440 6.89 -15.38 5.23
CA GLU A 440 8.23 -15.05 4.74
C GLU A 440 8.22 -14.00 3.63
N LEU A 441 7.27 -14.12 2.69
CA LEU A 441 7.12 -13.13 1.63
C LEU A 441 6.63 -11.78 2.17
N ALA A 442 5.65 -11.78 3.07
CA ALA A 442 5.14 -10.58 3.72
C ALA A 442 6.26 -9.85 4.49
N HIS A 443 6.97 -10.59 5.33
CA HIS A 443 8.07 -10.08 6.15
C HIS A 443 9.19 -9.48 5.29
N ARG A 444 9.67 -10.20 4.28
CA ARG A 444 10.80 -9.74 3.44
C ARG A 444 10.46 -8.65 2.44
N ARG A 445 9.21 -8.61 1.95
CA ARG A 445 8.85 -7.76 0.79
C ARG A 445 7.85 -6.66 1.11
N PHE A 446 6.99 -6.82 2.11
CA PHE A 446 5.86 -5.90 2.31
C PHE A 446 5.91 -5.15 3.64
N LEU A 447 6.29 -5.81 4.74
CA LEU A 447 6.21 -5.20 6.08
C LEU A 447 7.20 -4.03 6.27
N TYR A 448 8.45 -4.18 5.83
CA TYR A 448 9.49 -3.14 5.94
C TYR A 448 9.53 -2.17 4.76
N THR A 449 8.54 -2.26 3.86
CA THR A 449 8.48 -1.42 2.66
C THR A 449 7.80 -0.11 2.96
N SER A 450 8.46 0.99 2.62
CA SER A 450 7.89 2.32 2.80
C SER A 450 6.81 2.67 1.78
N PHE A 451 6.70 1.93 0.68
CA PHE A 451 5.82 2.17 -0.48
C PHE A 451 5.99 3.55 -1.12
N SER A 452 7.13 4.22 -0.86
CA SER A 452 7.53 5.44 -1.57
C SER A 452 7.86 5.17 -3.04
N SER A 453 8.29 3.94 -3.34
CA SER A 453 8.51 3.40 -4.67
C SER A 453 8.04 1.95 -4.72
N PHE A 454 7.37 1.56 -5.80
CA PHE A 454 7.00 0.18 -6.06
C PHE A 454 8.04 -0.58 -6.88
N LEU A 455 9.10 0.09 -7.37
CA LEU A 455 10.16 -0.56 -8.15
C LEU A 455 10.86 -1.70 -7.38
N PRO A 456 11.19 -1.57 -6.08
CA PRO A 456 11.86 -2.63 -5.32
C PRO A 456 10.98 -3.87 -5.09
N LEU A 457 9.67 -3.76 -5.27
CA LEU A 457 8.70 -4.86 -5.23
C LEU A 457 8.62 -5.64 -6.55
N LEU A 458 9.19 -5.13 -7.65
CA LEU A 458 9.22 -5.81 -8.96
C LEU A 458 10.31 -6.89 -8.97
N ARG A 459 10.13 -7.94 -8.15
CA ARG A 459 11.07 -9.05 -7.98
C ARG A 459 10.44 -10.37 -8.42
N ARG A 460 11.30 -11.29 -8.89
CA ARG A 460 10.87 -12.59 -9.46
C ARG A 460 10.06 -13.43 -8.47
N ASP A 461 10.45 -13.43 -7.20
CA ASP A 461 9.78 -14.12 -6.08
C ASP A 461 8.36 -13.57 -5.80
N VAL A 462 8.12 -12.27 -6.01
CA VAL A 462 6.77 -11.68 -5.94
C VAL A 462 5.96 -12.02 -7.19
N PHE A 463 6.56 -11.88 -8.39
CA PHE A 463 5.89 -12.13 -9.66
C PHE A 463 5.44 -13.58 -9.84
N SER A 464 6.27 -14.54 -9.44
CA SER A 464 5.93 -15.96 -9.51
C SER A 464 4.74 -16.33 -8.62
N ARG A 465 4.44 -15.52 -7.60
CA ARG A 465 3.37 -15.75 -6.61
C ARG A 465 2.15 -14.87 -6.82
N LEU A 466 2.07 -14.06 -7.88
CA LEU A 466 0.94 -13.13 -8.10
C LEU A 466 -0.42 -13.81 -8.17
N GLY A 467 -0.51 -15.00 -8.78
CA GLY A 467 -1.75 -15.78 -8.82
C GLY A 467 -2.21 -16.19 -7.42
N THR A 468 -1.29 -16.73 -6.62
CA THR A 468 -1.55 -17.11 -5.22
C THR A 468 -1.91 -15.91 -4.36
N LEU A 469 -1.15 -14.82 -4.45
CA LEU A 469 -1.43 -13.58 -3.72
C LEU A 469 -2.78 -12.97 -4.10
N GLY A 470 -3.11 -12.94 -5.39
CA GLY A 470 -4.41 -12.48 -5.87
C GLY A 470 -5.55 -13.32 -5.29
N ARG A 471 -5.42 -14.65 -5.30
CA ARG A 471 -6.39 -15.55 -4.66
C ARG A 471 -6.53 -15.29 -3.16
N LEU A 472 -5.41 -15.13 -2.45
CA LEU A 472 -5.40 -14.89 -1.01
C LEU A 472 -6.01 -13.53 -0.62
N LEU A 473 -5.82 -12.50 -1.46
CA LEU A 473 -6.37 -11.17 -1.25
C LEU A 473 -7.89 -11.08 -1.53
N LEU A 474 -8.41 -11.94 -2.40
CA LEU A 474 -9.81 -11.92 -2.83
C LEU A 474 -10.69 -12.93 -2.09
N THR A 475 -10.10 -13.90 -1.39
CA THR A 475 -10.83 -14.92 -0.62
C THR A 475 -10.90 -14.51 0.85
N PRO A 476 -12.07 -14.54 1.51
CA PRO A 476 -12.17 -14.35 2.96
C PRO A 476 -11.45 -15.44 3.75
N LEU A 477 -10.89 -15.10 4.92
CA LEU A 477 -10.17 -16.04 5.79
C LEU A 477 -11.06 -17.22 6.21
N ASP A 478 -12.31 -16.96 6.60
CA ASP A 478 -13.28 -18.00 6.97
C ASP A 478 -13.50 -19.01 5.82
N THR A 479 -13.69 -18.52 4.60
CA THR A 479 -13.86 -19.37 3.41
C THR A 479 -12.60 -20.20 3.12
N PHE A 480 -11.43 -19.66 3.40
CA PHE A 480 -10.17 -20.37 3.24
C PHE A 480 -10.00 -21.45 4.31
N ALA A 481 -10.24 -21.13 5.59
CA ALA A 481 -10.21 -22.08 6.70
C ALA A 481 -11.25 -23.20 6.56
N ALA A 482 -12.44 -22.90 6.03
CA ALA A 482 -13.50 -23.88 5.79
C ALA A 482 -13.13 -24.95 4.73
N LYS A 483 -12.10 -24.71 3.90
CA LYS A 483 -11.54 -25.74 3.00
C LYS A 483 -10.57 -26.68 3.70
N THR A 484 -10.05 -26.27 4.86
CA THR A 484 -9.11 -27.05 5.67
C THR A 484 -9.83 -27.92 6.69
N VAL A 485 -10.85 -27.37 7.36
CA VAL A 485 -11.60 -28.07 8.42
C VAL A 485 -13.11 -27.81 8.35
N ALA A 486 -13.87 -28.86 8.66
CA ALA A 486 -15.33 -28.83 8.79
C ALA A 486 -15.78 -28.54 10.22
N ASP A 487 -15.06 -29.05 11.23
CA ASP A 487 -15.38 -28.84 12.65
C ASP A 487 -15.39 -27.34 12.98
N PRO A 488 -16.48 -26.82 13.59
CA PRO A 488 -16.63 -25.40 13.85
C PRO A 488 -15.62 -24.86 14.86
N ARG A 489 -15.14 -25.67 15.80
CA ARG A 489 -14.15 -25.27 16.81
C ARG A 489 -12.78 -25.11 16.17
N LEU A 490 -12.36 -26.09 15.36
CA LEU A 490 -11.12 -26.00 14.57
C LEU A 490 -11.15 -24.83 13.59
N ARG A 491 -12.31 -24.57 12.96
CA ARG A 491 -12.47 -23.42 12.06
C ARG A 491 -12.32 -22.08 12.80
N LYS A 492 -12.85 -21.98 14.02
CA LYS A 492 -12.67 -20.79 14.88
C LYS A 492 -11.20 -20.58 15.25
N ILE A 493 -10.46 -21.64 15.56
CA ILE A 493 -9.01 -21.60 15.78
C ILE A 493 -8.29 -21.00 14.55
N LEU A 494 -8.56 -21.51 13.34
CA LEU A 494 -7.95 -20.97 12.11
C LEU A 494 -8.46 -19.57 11.70
N GLY A 495 -9.64 -19.16 12.17
CA GLY A 495 -10.19 -17.83 11.91
C GLY A 495 -9.77 -16.77 12.93
N TYR A 496 -9.33 -17.18 14.12
CA TYR A 496 -9.02 -16.29 15.26
C TYR A 496 -7.97 -15.23 14.95
N PRO A 497 -6.96 -15.49 14.09
CA PRO A 497 -6.04 -14.45 13.66
C PRO A 497 -6.66 -13.15 13.15
N ALA A 498 -7.87 -13.17 12.59
CA ALA A 498 -8.56 -11.95 12.17
C ALA A 498 -8.88 -11.00 13.35
N VAL A 499 -9.05 -11.54 14.56
CA VAL A 499 -9.33 -10.78 15.79
C VAL A 499 -8.11 -9.95 16.20
N PHE A 500 -6.90 -10.52 16.15
CA PHE A 500 -5.65 -9.77 16.37
C PHE A 500 -5.48 -8.59 15.41
N LEU A 501 -6.11 -8.69 14.24
CA LEU A 501 -6.07 -7.67 13.19
C LEU A 501 -7.20 -6.63 13.30
N GLY A 502 -8.05 -6.73 14.32
CA GLY A 502 -9.19 -5.84 14.53
C GLY A 502 -10.22 -5.90 13.40
N SER A 503 -10.42 -7.10 12.85
CA SER A 503 -11.29 -7.38 11.71
C SER A 503 -12.12 -8.66 11.95
N SER A 504 -13.05 -8.92 11.03
CA SER A 504 -13.84 -10.16 11.01
C SER A 504 -13.23 -11.17 10.03
N PRO A 505 -13.13 -12.48 10.36
CA PRO A 505 -12.65 -13.50 9.43
C PRO A 505 -13.53 -13.66 8.18
N PHE A 506 -14.79 -13.18 8.24
CA PHE A 506 -15.73 -13.20 7.12
C PHE A 506 -15.46 -12.11 6.08
N THR A 507 -14.63 -11.12 6.41
CA THR A 507 -14.27 -10.00 5.51
C THR A 507 -12.77 -9.80 5.36
N ALA A 508 -11.98 -10.26 6.32
CA ALA A 508 -10.52 -10.22 6.28
C ALA A 508 -10.01 -11.11 5.13
N PRO A 509 -9.10 -10.59 4.28
CA PRO A 509 -8.46 -11.39 3.25
C PRO A 509 -7.70 -12.57 3.84
N SER A 510 -7.78 -13.74 3.19
CA SER A 510 -7.12 -14.97 3.61
C SER A 510 -5.60 -14.90 3.59
N ILE A 511 -4.98 -13.86 3.02
CA ILE A 511 -3.52 -13.61 3.19
C ILE A 511 -3.12 -13.62 4.67
N TYR A 512 -4.01 -13.22 5.57
CA TYR A 512 -3.78 -13.20 7.01
C TYR A 512 -3.73 -14.58 7.67
N HIS A 513 -4.00 -15.68 6.94
CA HIS A 513 -3.67 -17.03 7.42
C HIS A 513 -2.19 -17.21 7.75
N LEU A 514 -1.31 -16.32 7.25
CA LEU A 514 0.10 -16.24 7.67
C LEU A 514 0.26 -16.22 9.20
N MET A 515 -0.71 -15.63 9.91
CA MET A 515 -0.68 -15.54 11.37
C MET A 515 -0.79 -16.90 12.05
N SER A 516 -1.43 -17.88 11.40
CA SER A 516 -1.53 -19.25 11.92
C SER A 516 -0.18 -19.96 12.00
N HIS A 517 0.82 -19.50 11.24
CA HIS A 517 2.19 -19.96 11.41
C HIS A 517 2.74 -19.54 12.78
N LEU A 518 2.39 -18.33 13.24
CA LEU A 518 2.98 -17.74 14.44
C LEU A 518 2.50 -18.41 15.72
N ASP A 519 1.22 -18.79 15.80
CA ASP A 519 0.67 -19.41 17.01
C ASP A 519 0.71 -20.95 16.97
N LEU A 520 0.47 -21.57 15.80
CA LEU A 520 0.45 -23.05 15.68
C LEU A 520 1.82 -23.69 15.41
N VAL A 521 2.84 -22.91 15.03
CA VAL A 521 4.18 -23.42 14.71
C VAL A 521 5.27 -22.77 15.57
N ASP A 522 5.39 -21.43 15.51
CA ASP A 522 6.45 -20.73 16.26
C ASP A 522 6.17 -20.71 17.76
N GLY A 523 4.88 -20.71 18.12
CA GLY A 523 4.40 -20.68 19.49
C GLY A 523 4.39 -19.28 20.10
N VAL A 524 3.77 -19.17 21.27
CA VAL A 524 3.59 -17.90 21.98
C VAL A 524 4.65 -17.79 23.07
N LEU A 525 5.33 -16.64 23.13
CA LEU A 525 6.27 -16.33 24.21
C LEU A 525 5.65 -15.38 25.23
N TYR A 526 6.22 -15.35 26.43
CA TYR A 526 5.90 -14.42 27.49
C TYR A 526 7.18 -13.85 28.09
N PRO A 527 7.32 -12.51 28.21
CA PRO A 527 8.39 -11.90 28.98
C PRO A 527 8.08 -11.97 30.48
N MET A 528 8.95 -12.60 31.26
CA MET A 528 8.84 -12.60 32.73
C MET A 528 8.84 -11.15 33.25
N GLY A 529 7.92 -10.85 34.16
CA GLY A 529 7.58 -9.50 34.59
C GLY A 529 6.64 -8.74 33.65
N GLY A 530 6.04 -9.40 32.66
CA GLY A 530 5.02 -8.85 31.77
C GLY A 530 5.52 -7.94 30.63
N PHE A 531 4.61 -7.47 29.80
CA PHE A 531 4.91 -6.63 28.64
C PHE A 531 5.40 -5.24 29.04
N THR A 532 5.10 -4.81 30.25
CA THR A 532 5.67 -3.59 30.83
C THR A 532 7.20 -3.72 31.05
N ARG A 533 7.74 -4.94 31.25
CA ARG A 533 9.19 -5.18 31.24
C ARG A 533 9.80 -4.99 29.85
N LEU A 534 9.10 -5.41 28.79
CA LEU A 534 9.50 -5.11 27.40
C LEU A 534 9.61 -3.60 27.16
N ILE A 535 8.62 -2.82 27.61
CA ILE A 535 8.67 -1.36 27.51
C ILE A 535 9.86 -0.77 28.29
N ALA A 536 10.11 -1.27 29.50
CA ALA A 536 11.26 -0.85 30.29
C ALA A 536 12.59 -1.10 29.55
N ALA A 537 12.76 -2.28 28.96
CA ALA A 537 13.95 -2.61 28.16
C ALA A 537 14.11 -1.69 26.94
N VAL A 538 13.02 -1.39 26.21
CA VAL A 538 13.07 -0.47 25.06
C VAL A 538 13.36 0.98 25.51
N ARG A 539 12.85 1.38 26.67
CA ARG A 539 13.15 2.68 27.30
C ARG A 539 14.63 2.78 27.68
N GLU A 540 15.17 1.79 28.39
CA GLU A 540 16.59 1.72 28.78
C GLU A 540 17.49 1.89 27.55
N VAL A 541 17.18 1.15 26.47
CA VAL A 541 17.91 1.25 25.19
C VAL A 541 17.79 2.63 24.54
N ALA A 542 16.65 3.32 24.67
CA ALA A 542 16.50 4.69 24.18
C ALA A 542 17.33 5.69 24.99
N GLU A 543 17.33 5.57 26.32
CA GLU A 543 18.11 6.41 27.23
C GLU A 543 19.62 6.19 27.02
N GLU A 544 20.06 4.93 26.85
CA GLU A 544 21.44 4.56 26.48
C GLU A 544 21.89 5.17 25.15
N ALA A 545 20.96 5.33 24.20
CA ALA A 545 21.22 6.00 22.93
C ALA A 545 21.28 7.55 23.04
N GLY A 546 21.01 8.11 24.22
CA GLY A 546 21.06 9.54 24.50
C GLY A 546 19.73 10.28 24.32
N VAL A 547 18.59 9.58 24.28
CA VAL A 547 17.26 10.20 24.21
C VAL A 547 16.90 10.87 25.53
N GLN A 548 16.45 12.12 25.50
CA GLN A 548 15.83 12.77 26.65
C GLN A 548 14.34 12.47 26.70
N ILE A 549 13.90 11.68 27.67
CA ILE A 549 12.48 11.34 27.86
C ILE A 549 11.86 12.28 28.90
N ARG A 550 10.77 12.96 28.52
CA ARG A 550 9.96 13.80 29.42
C ARG A 550 8.54 13.24 29.51
N THR A 551 8.18 12.71 30.66
CA THR A 551 6.82 12.28 31.00
C THR A 551 6.02 13.44 31.59
N SER A 552 4.71 13.25 31.78
CA SER A 552 3.77 14.29 32.24
C SER A 552 3.89 15.59 31.43
N SER A 553 4.13 15.43 30.13
CA SER A 553 4.51 16.49 29.20
C SER A 553 3.64 16.45 27.93
N PRO A 554 2.30 16.65 28.02
CA PRO A 554 1.42 16.53 26.87
C PRO A 554 1.74 17.61 25.84
N ALA A 555 2.02 17.19 24.60
CA ALA A 555 2.17 18.10 23.47
C ALA A 555 0.84 18.79 23.17
N THR A 556 0.86 20.11 23.00
CA THR A 556 -0.32 20.93 22.74
C THR A 556 -0.36 21.44 21.30
N GLN A 557 0.80 21.63 20.66
CA GLN A 557 0.86 22.09 19.28
C GLN A 557 2.16 21.69 18.58
N ILE A 558 2.07 21.26 17.32
CA ILE A 558 3.22 21.17 16.42
C ILE A 558 3.44 22.55 15.80
N LEU A 559 4.60 23.15 16.10
CA LEU A 559 4.94 24.50 15.63
C LEU A 559 5.49 24.42 14.20
N THR A 560 4.94 25.25 13.31
CA THR A 560 5.31 25.26 11.89
C THR A 560 5.57 26.66 11.36
N ALA A 561 6.51 26.81 10.43
CA ALA A 561 6.72 28.01 9.63
C ALA A 561 6.21 27.82 8.20
N ARG A 562 5.85 28.92 7.53
CA ARG A 562 5.43 28.87 6.13
C ARG A 562 6.61 28.46 5.25
N ALA A 563 6.41 27.45 4.40
CA ALA A 563 7.46 26.99 3.53
C ALA A 563 7.83 28.05 2.46
N PRO A 564 9.10 28.10 2.00
CA PRO A 564 9.53 29.02 0.95
C PRO A 564 8.71 28.90 -0.34
N ARG A 565 8.62 30.00 -1.12
CA ARG A 565 7.94 30.00 -2.43
C ARG A 565 8.55 28.94 -3.35
N GLY A 566 7.71 28.04 -3.88
CA GLY A 566 8.14 26.92 -4.74
C GLY A 566 8.44 25.62 -3.98
N ALA A 567 8.37 25.62 -2.64
CA ALA A 567 8.41 24.40 -1.86
C ALA A 567 7.19 23.51 -2.18
N ARG A 568 7.41 22.19 -2.12
CA ARG A 568 6.37 21.20 -2.42
C ARG A 568 5.30 21.13 -1.31
N ARG A 569 5.71 21.39 -0.07
CA ARG A 569 4.87 21.35 1.13
C ARG A 569 4.50 22.79 1.52
N LYS A 570 3.40 22.93 2.27
CA LYS A 570 2.84 24.24 2.64
C LYS A 570 3.62 24.88 3.79
N ALA A 571 4.13 24.06 4.70
CA ALA A 571 4.82 24.48 5.91
C ALA A 571 6.02 23.56 6.20
N GLU A 572 6.86 23.97 7.14
CA GLU A 572 7.99 23.21 7.70
C GLU A 572 7.91 23.23 9.23
N VAL A 573 8.31 22.13 9.87
CA VAL A 573 8.40 22.02 11.33
C VAL A 573 9.47 22.97 11.85
N ILE A 574 9.16 23.64 12.97
CA ILE A 574 10.15 24.44 13.73
C ILE A 574 10.24 24.03 15.21
N GLY A 575 9.34 23.16 15.68
CA GLY A 575 9.35 22.68 17.06
C GLY A 575 8.02 22.12 17.53
N VAL A 576 7.92 21.90 18.84
CA VAL A 576 6.70 21.45 19.53
C VAL A 576 6.49 22.31 20.76
N GLU A 577 5.25 22.72 20.99
CA GLU A 577 4.77 23.27 22.25
C GLU A 577 4.11 22.18 23.08
N PHE A 578 4.35 22.18 24.38
CA PHE A 578 3.83 21.20 25.32
C PHE A 578 3.67 21.81 26.72
N GLU A 579 2.84 21.20 27.54
CA GLU A 579 2.70 21.56 28.95
C GLU A 579 3.78 20.86 29.77
N GLY A 580 4.72 21.61 30.34
CA GLY A 580 5.70 21.11 31.30
C GLY A 580 5.33 21.45 32.74
N VAL A 581 6.17 21.00 33.67
CA VAL A 581 5.98 21.23 35.12
C VAL A 581 5.93 22.73 35.46
N ALA A 582 6.63 23.58 34.70
CA ALA A 582 6.69 25.02 34.90
C ALA A 582 5.66 25.80 34.05
N GLY A 583 4.73 25.11 33.38
CA GLY A 583 3.77 25.69 32.44
C GLY A 583 4.12 25.38 30.98
N ILE A 584 3.65 26.22 30.05
CA ILE A 584 3.84 26.01 28.62
C ILE A 584 5.31 26.18 28.23
N GLU A 585 5.89 25.15 27.63
CA GLU A 585 7.26 25.09 27.17
C GLU A 585 7.31 24.82 25.65
N ARG A 586 8.42 25.19 25.02
CA ARG A 586 8.65 24.97 23.58
C ARG A 586 10.01 24.34 23.35
N VAL A 587 10.05 23.27 22.56
CA VAL A 587 11.29 22.62 22.11
C VAL A 587 11.47 22.84 20.61
N PRO A 588 12.54 23.51 20.16
CA PRO A 588 12.81 23.65 18.73
C PRO A 588 13.26 22.31 18.14
N ALA A 589 12.78 22.03 16.94
CA ALA A 589 13.05 20.78 16.21
C ALA A 589 12.98 21.03 14.70
N GLU A 590 13.79 20.27 13.95
CA GLU A 590 13.74 20.22 12.48
C GLU A 590 12.89 19.02 12.01
N VAL A 591 12.79 18.01 12.87
CA VAL A 591 12.00 16.80 12.66
C VAL A 591 11.07 16.59 13.85
N VAL A 592 9.79 16.34 13.57
CA VAL A 592 8.84 15.86 14.57
C VAL A 592 8.31 14.50 14.12
N VAL A 593 8.46 13.49 14.98
CA VAL A 593 7.83 12.18 14.78
C VAL A 593 6.65 12.07 15.72
N ASN A 594 5.46 11.99 15.16
CA ASN A 594 4.27 11.69 15.93
C ASN A 594 4.06 10.17 16.03
N ALA A 595 4.13 9.64 17.25
CA ALA A 595 3.91 8.24 17.58
C ALA A 595 2.65 8.01 18.45
N SER A 596 1.86 9.05 18.72
CA SER A 596 0.51 8.95 19.28
C SER A 596 -0.53 8.61 18.19
N ASP A 597 -1.80 8.49 18.57
CA ASP A 597 -2.88 8.26 17.61
C ASP A 597 -2.94 9.35 16.53
N LEU A 598 -2.80 8.93 15.27
CA LEU A 598 -2.76 9.83 14.12
C LEU A 598 -4.01 10.70 13.98
N PHE A 599 -5.19 10.19 14.35
CA PHE A 599 -6.41 10.99 14.34
C PHE A 599 -6.25 12.16 15.29
N THR A 600 -5.90 11.88 16.55
CA THR A 600 -5.79 12.93 17.57
C THR A 600 -4.76 13.98 17.15
N THR A 601 -3.58 13.57 16.72
CA THR A 601 -2.54 14.52 16.28
C THR A 601 -2.97 15.39 15.11
N GLU A 602 -3.55 14.81 14.06
CA GLU A 602 -4.02 15.58 12.91
C GLU A 602 -5.10 16.58 13.32
N GLN A 603 -5.97 16.21 14.27
CA GLN A 603 -7.15 16.98 14.61
C GLN A 603 -6.92 17.99 15.75
N THR A 604 -5.93 17.78 16.61
CA THR A 604 -5.68 18.62 17.79
C THR A 604 -4.34 19.35 17.75
N LEU A 605 -3.29 18.75 17.19
CA LEU A 605 -1.93 19.32 17.22
C LEU A 605 -1.57 20.12 15.96
N LEU A 606 -2.43 20.09 14.93
CA LEU A 606 -2.24 20.80 13.66
C LEU A 606 -3.40 21.74 13.31
N PRO A 607 -3.11 22.92 12.72
CA PRO A 607 -4.10 23.75 12.05
C PRO A 607 -4.78 23.02 10.90
N GLU A 608 -6.06 23.33 10.66
CA GLU A 608 -6.91 22.65 9.67
C GLU A 608 -6.29 22.60 8.27
N GLU A 609 -5.67 23.70 7.82
CA GLU A 609 -5.07 23.83 6.50
C GLU A 609 -3.77 23.02 6.31
N LEU A 610 -3.18 22.57 7.42
CA LEU A 610 -1.95 21.77 7.48
C LEU A 610 -2.21 20.29 7.73
N ARG A 611 -3.47 19.85 7.85
CA ARG A 611 -3.80 18.43 8.02
C ARG A 611 -3.55 17.62 6.75
N THR A 612 -2.89 16.47 6.88
CA THR A 612 -2.86 15.47 5.80
C THR A 612 -4.14 14.65 5.79
N TYR A 613 -4.74 14.40 6.95
CA TYR A 613 -5.93 13.57 7.12
C TYR A 613 -7.06 14.36 7.81
N PRO A 614 -7.85 15.15 7.06
CA PRO A 614 -8.92 15.98 7.63
C PRO A 614 -10.11 15.14 8.13
N PRO A 615 -11.08 15.72 8.87
CA PRO A 615 -12.23 14.99 9.43
C PRO A 615 -12.96 14.07 8.44
N GLU A 616 -13.13 14.50 7.18
CA GLU A 616 -13.85 13.74 6.13
C GLU A 616 -13.12 12.47 5.73
N TYR A 617 -11.80 12.41 5.92
CA TYR A 617 -11.03 11.17 5.73
C TYR A 617 -11.49 10.12 6.74
N TRP A 618 -11.53 10.47 8.02
CA TRP A 618 -11.85 9.56 9.12
C TRP A 618 -13.31 9.10 9.12
N GLN A 619 -14.24 9.95 8.71
CA GLN A 619 -15.66 9.59 8.58
C GLN A 619 -15.92 8.43 7.59
N LYS A 620 -15.01 8.22 6.63
CA LYS A 620 -15.10 7.14 5.62
C LYS A 620 -14.33 5.89 6.01
N ARG A 621 -13.72 5.85 7.21
CA ARG A 621 -12.91 4.75 7.68
C ARG A 621 -13.62 3.94 8.75
N GLN A 622 -13.33 2.65 8.74
CA GLN A 622 -13.81 1.72 9.75
C GLN A 622 -12.83 1.73 10.93
N PRO A 623 -13.28 2.12 12.13
CA PRO A 623 -12.51 1.93 13.35
C PRO A 623 -12.39 0.43 13.66
N GLY A 624 -11.26 0.04 14.23
CA GLY A 624 -11.10 -1.27 14.87
C GLY A 624 -12.06 -1.45 16.05
N PRO A 625 -12.13 -2.65 16.64
CA PRO A 625 -12.97 -2.87 17.81
C PRO A 625 -12.44 -2.06 19.01
N SER A 626 -13.35 -1.77 19.93
CA SER A 626 -13.01 -1.39 21.29
C SER A 626 -13.17 -2.59 22.23
N ALA A 627 -12.93 -2.39 23.52
CA ALA A 627 -13.06 -3.42 24.55
C ALA A 627 -13.69 -2.85 25.82
N VAL A 628 -14.33 -3.74 26.58
CA VAL A 628 -14.31 -3.65 28.04
C VAL A 628 -13.20 -4.56 28.54
N LEU A 629 -12.24 -4.00 29.26
CA LEU A 629 -11.21 -4.76 29.96
C LEU A 629 -11.62 -4.93 31.43
N ILE A 630 -11.34 -6.10 32.00
CA ILE A 630 -11.65 -6.44 33.39
C ILE A 630 -10.39 -7.03 34.00
N LEU A 631 -9.87 -6.38 35.03
CA LEU A 631 -8.68 -6.77 35.77
C LEU A 631 -9.15 -7.32 37.13
N LEU A 632 -8.90 -8.60 37.39
CA LEU A 632 -9.39 -9.30 38.56
C LEU A 632 -8.24 -9.90 39.36
N GLY A 633 -8.15 -9.56 40.64
CA GLY A 633 -7.39 -10.34 41.61
C GLY A 633 -8.30 -11.40 42.20
N VAL A 634 -7.91 -12.67 42.15
CA VAL A 634 -8.74 -13.80 42.56
C VAL A 634 -8.00 -14.62 43.61
N ARG A 635 -8.67 -14.93 44.72
CA ARG A 635 -8.13 -15.79 45.79
C ARG A 635 -8.11 -17.24 45.33
N GLY A 636 -7.01 -17.95 45.56
CA GLY A 636 -6.80 -19.37 45.21
C GLY A 636 -6.54 -19.62 43.73
N GLU A 637 -6.13 -20.84 43.40
CA GLU A 637 -5.78 -21.27 42.04
C GLU A 637 -6.99 -21.39 41.09
N LEU A 638 -6.75 -21.20 39.80
CA LEU A 638 -7.74 -21.33 38.71
C LEU A 638 -7.26 -22.31 37.61
N PRO A 639 -7.13 -23.61 37.91
CA PRO A 639 -6.60 -24.61 36.96
C PRO A 639 -7.43 -24.77 35.69
N GLN A 640 -8.67 -24.28 35.66
CA GLN A 640 -9.54 -24.28 34.49
C GLN A 640 -9.01 -23.36 33.38
N LEU A 641 -8.26 -22.31 33.73
CA LEU A 641 -7.75 -21.30 32.80
C LEU A 641 -6.26 -21.51 32.55
N GLU A 642 -5.81 -21.51 31.30
CA GLU A 642 -4.38 -21.44 30.99
C GLU A 642 -3.89 -19.99 30.96
N HIS A 643 -2.59 -19.76 30.79
CA HIS A 643 -2.02 -18.41 30.64
C HIS A 643 -2.83 -17.60 29.61
N HIS A 644 -3.18 -18.21 28.48
CA HIS A 644 -4.14 -17.67 27.52
C HIS A 644 -5.32 -18.62 27.36
N THR A 645 -6.53 -18.10 27.58
CA THR A 645 -7.78 -18.84 27.39
C THR A 645 -8.75 -18.03 26.52
N LEU A 646 -9.32 -18.67 25.50
CA LEU A 646 -10.28 -18.10 24.57
C LEU A 646 -11.63 -18.77 24.77
N LEU A 647 -12.70 -17.98 24.87
CA LEU A 647 -14.07 -18.47 24.98
C LEU A 647 -14.83 -18.00 23.75
N PHE A 648 -15.19 -18.91 22.85
CA PHE A 648 -15.89 -18.55 21.61
C PHE A 648 -17.39 -18.84 21.70
N ALA A 649 -18.18 -17.80 21.44
CA ALA A 649 -19.61 -17.93 21.20
C ALA A 649 -19.89 -18.79 19.97
N ASP A 650 -21.05 -19.44 19.93
CA ASP A 650 -21.39 -20.33 18.81
C ASP A 650 -21.55 -19.55 17.51
N ASP A 651 -22.45 -18.56 17.50
CA ASP A 651 -22.68 -17.67 16.35
C ASP A 651 -21.64 -16.54 16.27
N TRP A 652 -20.48 -16.91 15.74
CA TRP A 652 -19.37 -15.98 15.56
C TRP A 652 -19.66 -14.90 14.50
N ARG A 653 -20.52 -15.21 13.51
CA ARG A 653 -20.90 -14.26 12.45
C ARG A 653 -21.75 -13.14 13.02
N ASP A 654 -22.70 -13.45 13.89
CA ASP A 654 -23.47 -12.45 14.62
C ASP A 654 -22.58 -11.62 15.55
N ASN A 655 -21.68 -12.26 16.32
CA ASN A 655 -20.72 -11.57 17.19
C ASN A 655 -19.94 -10.46 16.45
N PHE A 656 -19.34 -10.79 15.29
CA PHE A 656 -18.65 -9.79 14.47
C PHE A 656 -19.60 -8.79 13.80
N GLY A 657 -20.79 -9.23 13.40
CA GLY A 657 -21.84 -8.38 12.84
C GLY A 657 -22.28 -7.29 13.81
N ARG A 658 -22.37 -7.60 15.11
CA ARG A 658 -22.68 -6.63 16.17
C ARG A 658 -21.54 -5.66 16.44
N ILE A 659 -20.29 -6.07 16.27
CA ILE A 659 -19.12 -5.17 16.46
C ILE A 659 -18.93 -4.23 15.27
N PHE A 660 -18.93 -4.77 14.05
CA PHE A 660 -18.50 -4.06 12.83
C PHE A 660 -19.63 -3.70 11.87
N GLY A 661 -20.86 -4.17 12.12
CA GLY A 661 -21.99 -4.00 11.22
C GLY A 661 -22.61 -2.60 11.24
N LYS A 662 -23.73 -2.45 10.52
CA LYS A 662 -24.41 -1.15 10.33
C LYS A 662 -25.06 -0.60 11.61
N HIS A 663 -25.48 -1.49 12.51
CA HIS A 663 -26.12 -1.17 13.79
C HIS A 663 -25.32 -1.82 14.91
N PRO A 664 -24.18 -1.23 15.28
CA PRO A 664 -23.28 -1.86 16.22
C PRO A 664 -23.90 -1.94 17.61
N THR A 665 -23.76 -3.10 18.26
CA THR A 665 -24.21 -3.38 19.63
C THR A 665 -23.19 -4.27 20.33
N VAL A 666 -23.26 -4.34 21.66
CA VAL A 666 -22.43 -5.30 22.42
C VAL A 666 -22.95 -6.72 22.14
N PRO A 667 -22.10 -7.68 21.74
CA PRO A 667 -22.52 -9.05 21.53
C PRO A 667 -23.03 -9.73 22.82
N ASP A 668 -24.04 -10.60 22.70
CA ASP A 668 -24.51 -11.43 23.80
C ASP A 668 -25.06 -12.78 23.26
N PRO A 669 -24.42 -13.93 23.57
CA PRO A 669 -23.15 -14.02 24.28
C PRO A 669 -21.99 -13.46 23.46
N ALA A 670 -21.10 -12.73 24.15
CA ALA A 670 -19.83 -12.27 23.61
C ALA A 670 -18.75 -13.34 23.76
N SER A 671 -17.95 -13.51 22.70
CA SER A 671 -16.66 -14.21 22.81
C SER A 671 -15.71 -13.43 23.72
N LEU A 672 -14.88 -14.12 24.50
CA LEU A 672 -14.01 -13.53 25.51
C LEU A 672 -12.56 -14.00 25.32
N TYR A 673 -11.63 -13.14 25.73
CA TYR A 673 -10.24 -13.53 25.95
C TYR A 673 -9.89 -13.35 27.42
N VAL A 674 -9.25 -14.34 28.02
CA VAL A 674 -8.78 -14.34 29.40
C VAL A 674 -7.28 -14.62 29.41
N CYS A 675 -6.52 -13.79 30.10
CA CYS A 675 -5.11 -13.96 30.35
C CYS A 675 -4.88 -14.15 31.86
N ARG A 676 -4.27 -15.27 32.26
CA ARG A 676 -3.90 -15.59 33.65
C ARG A 676 -2.37 -15.67 33.77
N PRO A 677 -1.65 -14.53 33.75
CA PRO A 677 -0.19 -14.58 33.73
C PRO A 677 0.43 -15.16 35.00
N SER A 678 -0.28 -15.11 36.15
CA SER A 678 0.13 -15.78 37.39
C SER A 678 0.31 -17.30 37.28
N ALA A 679 -0.25 -17.94 36.24
CA ALA A 679 0.01 -19.34 35.92
C ALA A 679 1.47 -19.62 35.51
N THR A 680 2.17 -18.58 35.03
CA THR A 680 3.52 -18.67 34.49
C THR A 680 4.50 -17.82 35.28
N ASP A 681 4.04 -16.66 35.77
CA ASP A 681 4.84 -15.69 36.48
C ASP A 681 4.31 -15.46 37.90
N PRO A 682 4.95 -16.03 38.93
CA PRO A 682 4.48 -15.84 40.31
C PRO A 682 4.65 -14.39 40.81
N SER A 683 5.33 -13.50 40.07
CA SER A 683 5.57 -12.11 40.50
C SER A 683 4.38 -11.16 40.26
N VAL A 684 3.37 -11.58 39.49
CA VAL A 684 2.26 -10.70 39.09
C VAL A 684 1.03 -10.77 40.02
N ALA A 685 1.02 -11.70 40.98
CA ALA A 685 -0.02 -11.84 41.99
C ALA A 685 0.57 -12.22 43.36
N PRO A 686 -0.10 -11.88 44.48
CA PRO A 686 0.28 -12.38 45.80
C PRO A 686 0.23 -13.91 45.88
N GLU A 687 0.99 -14.49 46.81
CA GLU A 687 0.95 -15.94 47.06
C GLU A 687 -0.48 -16.43 47.34
N GLY A 688 -0.84 -17.57 46.77
CA GLY A 688 -2.17 -18.15 46.88
C GLY A 688 -3.26 -17.35 46.16
N HIS A 689 -2.91 -16.42 45.25
CA HIS A 689 -3.85 -15.66 44.43
C HIS A 689 -3.45 -15.73 42.96
N GLU A 690 -4.42 -15.42 42.09
CA GLU A 690 -4.27 -15.37 40.64
C GLU A 690 -4.66 -13.98 40.16
N ASN A 691 -4.02 -13.50 39.09
CA ASN A 691 -4.45 -12.29 38.40
C ASN A 691 -5.06 -12.65 37.04
N LEU A 692 -6.21 -12.05 36.72
CA LEU A 692 -6.86 -12.21 35.44
C LEU A 692 -6.97 -10.88 34.72
N PHE A 693 -6.61 -10.88 33.45
CA PHE A 693 -6.98 -9.87 32.48
C PHE A 693 -8.05 -10.47 31.57
N VAL A 694 -9.24 -9.90 31.53
CA VAL A 694 -10.35 -10.32 30.67
C VAL A 694 -10.64 -9.22 29.66
N LEU A 695 -10.83 -9.61 28.40
CA LEU A 695 -11.15 -8.70 27.30
C LEU A 695 -12.46 -9.14 26.65
N VAL A 696 -13.42 -8.22 26.64
CA VAL A 696 -14.69 -8.34 25.92
C VAL A 696 -14.65 -7.43 24.68
N PRO A 697 -14.59 -7.96 23.45
CA PRO A 697 -14.57 -7.15 22.24
C PRO A 697 -15.94 -6.53 21.99
N ILE A 698 -15.97 -5.22 21.77
CA ILE A 698 -17.19 -4.42 21.59
C ILE A 698 -17.01 -3.38 20.47
N PRO A 699 -18.10 -2.75 19.99
CA PRO A 699 -17.99 -1.64 19.04
C PRO A 699 -17.12 -0.49 19.55
N ALA A 700 -16.49 0.24 18.62
CA ALA A 700 -15.83 1.52 18.89
C ALA A 700 -16.85 2.64 19.12
N ASP A 701 -17.36 2.69 20.35
CA ASP A 701 -18.39 3.61 20.81
C ASP A 701 -18.09 4.09 22.24
N THR A 702 -17.67 5.35 22.38
CA THR A 702 -17.32 5.96 23.67
C THR A 702 -18.55 6.24 24.54
N SER A 703 -19.77 6.20 23.99
CA SER A 703 -21.02 6.33 24.77
C SER A 703 -21.30 5.10 25.66
N ILE A 704 -20.55 4.02 25.51
CA ILE A 704 -20.61 2.86 26.41
C ILE A 704 -20.10 3.24 27.81
N GLY A 705 -19.18 4.19 27.89
CA GLY A 705 -18.72 4.76 29.16
C GLY A 705 -17.31 4.35 29.56
N ARG A 706 -16.96 4.76 30.78
CA ARG A 706 -15.68 4.54 31.46
C ARG A 706 -15.78 3.38 32.43
N GLY A 707 -14.66 2.72 32.66
CA GLY A 707 -14.51 1.76 33.74
C GLY A 707 -14.26 2.44 35.10
N GLY A 708 -14.14 1.62 36.12
CA GLY A 708 -13.90 2.05 37.49
C GLY A 708 -13.31 0.95 38.35
N ASN A 709 -12.99 1.32 39.59
CA ASN A 709 -12.54 0.37 40.61
C ASN A 709 -13.75 -0.18 41.35
N ASP A 710 -13.72 -1.47 41.69
CA ASP A 710 -14.67 -2.12 42.61
C ASP A 710 -16.15 -1.88 42.24
N GLY A 711 -16.47 -1.91 40.93
CA GLY A 711 -17.83 -1.69 40.42
C GLY A 711 -18.25 -0.22 40.30
N GLY A 712 -17.34 0.73 40.49
CA GLY A 712 -17.61 2.17 40.40
C GLY A 712 -17.59 2.77 38.99
N GLY A 713 -17.51 1.95 37.93
CA GLY A 713 -17.56 2.40 36.54
C GLY A 713 -18.98 2.69 36.04
N ASP A 714 -19.10 3.02 34.75
CA ASP A 714 -20.39 3.20 34.09
C ASP A 714 -21.24 1.91 34.16
N VAL A 715 -22.55 2.05 34.39
CA VAL A 715 -23.49 0.92 34.57
C VAL A 715 -23.42 -0.07 33.39
N ARG A 716 -23.25 0.42 32.17
CA ARG A 716 -23.11 -0.43 30.97
C ARG A 716 -21.81 -1.21 30.97
N VAL A 717 -20.70 -0.60 31.38
CA VAL A 717 -19.38 -1.24 31.45
C VAL A 717 -19.39 -2.33 32.53
N GLU A 718 -19.93 -2.03 33.71
CA GLU A 718 -20.00 -3.00 34.81
C GLU A 718 -20.95 -4.16 34.50
N ALA A 719 -22.08 -3.92 33.83
CA ALA A 719 -22.98 -5.00 33.39
C ALA A 719 -22.30 -5.95 32.38
N ILE A 720 -21.47 -5.41 31.47
CA ILE A 720 -20.67 -6.22 30.54
C ILE A 720 -19.63 -7.05 31.32
N ALA A 721 -19.01 -6.45 32.33
CA ALA A 721 -18.03 -7.12 33.16
C ALA A 721 -18.65 -8.28 33.97
N ASP A 722 -19.79 -8.04 34.61
CA ASP A 722 -20.52 -9.06 35.38
C ASP A 722 -20.97 -10.22 34.46
N ALA A 723 -21.47 -9.91 33.26
CA ALA A 723 -21.84 -10.92 32.28
C ALA A 723 -20.63 -11.76 31.82
N ALA A 724 -19.46 -11.14 31.65
CA ALA A 724 -18.24 -11.85 31.28
C ALA A 724 -17.75 -12.77 32.42
N ILE A 725 -17.77 -12.29 33.67
CA ILE A 725 -17.39 -13.09 34.85
C ILE A 725 -18.31 -14.31 34.98
N ALA A 726 -19.63 -14.10 34.88
CA ALA A 726 -20.62 -15.18 34.93
C ALA A 726 -20.42 -16.19 33.78
N ARG A 727 -20.06 -15.72 32.59
CA ARG A 727 -19.78 -16.58 31.44
C ARG A 727 -18.52 -17.40 31.62
N ILE A 728 -17.43 -16.81 32.14
CA ILE A 728 -16.21 -17.56 32.46
C ILE A 728 -16.53 -18.65 33.49
N ALA A 729 -17.24 -18.31 34.57
CA ALA A 729 -17.63 -19.28 35.59
C ALA A 729 -18.44 -20.44 35.02
N SER A 730 -19.44 -20.13 34.20
CA SER A 730 -20.34 -21.11 33.57
C SER A 730 -19.61 -22.02 32.57
N TRP A 731 -18.84 -21.45 31.63
CA TRP A 731 -18.26 -22.21 30.52
C TRP A 731 -17.01 -22.99 30.89
N THR A 732 -16.29 -22.56 31.95
CA THR A 732 -15.05 -23.23 32.39
C THR A 732 -15.27 -24.15 33.59
N GLY A 733 -16.43 -24.07 34.25
CA GLY A 733 -16.72 -24.78 35.49
C GLY A 733 -16.14 -24.12 36.75
N ALA A 734 -15.52 -22.94 36.65
CA ALA A 734 -15.08 -22.13 37.79
C ALA A 734 -16.28 -21.42 38.47
N SER A 735 -17.23 -22.20 38.99
CA SER A 735 -18.55 -21.72 39.43
C SER A 735 -18.52 -20.72 40.59
N ASP A 736 -17.45 -20.72 41.40
CA ASP A 736 -17.22 -19.84 42.55
C ASP A 736 -16.38 -18.59 42.20
N LEU A 737 -16.06 -18.35 40.91
CA LEU A 737 -15.16 -17.28 40.49
C LEU A 737 -15.56 -15.91 41.05
N ALA A 738 -16.84 -15.54 40.96
CA ALA A 738 -17.32 -14.24 41.41
C ALA A 738 -17.11 -14.00 42.92
N GLU A 739 -17.26 -15.05 43.73
CA GLU A 739 -17.11 -15.01 45.19
C GLU A 739 -15.63 -14.92 45.63
N ARG A 740 -14.71 -15.21 44.72
CA ARG A 740 -13.26 -15.24 44.97
C ARG A 740 -12.55 -13.97 44.50
N ILE A 741 -13.24 -13.05 43.83
CA ILE A 741 -12.67 -11.77 43.39
C ILE A 741 -12.41 -10.89 44.62
N VAL A 742 -11.16 -10.50 44.81
CA VAL A 742 -10.70 -9.61 45.90
C VAL A 742 -10.26 -8.24 45.39
N VAL A 743 -9.92 -8.12 44.09
CA VAL A 743 -9.61 -6.85 43.41
C VAL A 743 -10.37 -6.82 42.10
N ARG A 744 -11.03 -5.70 41.78
CA ARG A 744 -11.71 -5.49 40.50
C ARG A 744 -11.37 -4.11 39.94
N ARG A 745 -10.99 -4.06 38.67
CA ARG A 745 -10.98 -2.82 37.87
C ARG A 745 -11.52 -3.08 36.48
N THR A 746 -12.35 -2.18 35.98
CA THR A 746 -12.80 -2.18 34.59
C THR A 746 -12.15 -1.02 33.82
N ILE A 747 -12.06 -1.15 32.51
CA ILE A 747 -11.66 -0.09 31.57
C ILE A 747 -12.64 -0.14 30.39
N GLY A 748 -13.23 1.01 30.04
CA GLY A 748 -14.21 1.12 28.97
C GLY A 748 -13.69 1.89 27.74
N PRO A 749 -14.48 1.95 26.65
CA PRO A 749 -14.10 2.67 25.43
C PRO A 749 -13.75 4.14 25.64
N ALA A 750 -14.44 4.83 26.55
CA ALA A 750 -14.16 6.23 26.85
C ALA A 750 -12.79 6.42 27.53
N ASP A 751 -12.29 5.44 28.27
CA ASP A 751 -10.94 5.51 28.85
C ASP A 751 -9.85 5.38 27.78
N PHE A 752 -10.05 4.57 26.74
CA PHE A 752 -9.10 4.52 25.62
C PHE A 752 -9.00 5.87 24.89
N GLU A 753 -10.12 6.58 24.76
CA GLU A 753 -10.12 7.93 24.17
C GLU A 753 -9.44 8.94 25.09
N SER A 754 -9.80 9.00 26.38
CA SER A 754 -9.23 9.97 27.31
C SER A 754 -7.75 9.72 27.61
N ASP A 755 -7.36 8.46 27.82
CA ASP A 755 -6.06 8.12 28.39
C ASP A 755 -5.00 7.86 27.31
N LEU A 756 -5.42 7.51 26.09
CA LEU A 756 -4.52 7.20 24.98
C LEU A 756 -4.75 8.06 23.74
N GLY A 757 -5.75 8.95 23.76
CA GLY A 757 -6.17 9.70 22.58
C GLY A 757 -6.67 8.79 21.46
N ALA A 758 -7.18 7.60 21.77
CA ALA A 758 -7.53 6.62 20.76
C ALA A 758 -8.77 7.05 19.97
N TRP A 759 -8.66 7.10 18.65
CA TRP A 759 -9.79 7.44 17.77
C TRP A 759 -11.00 6.56 18.07
N ARG A 760 -12.15 7.16 18.44
CA ARG A 760 -13.40 6.48 18.80
C ARG A 760 -13.25 5.42 19.90
N GLY A 761 -12.26 5.58 20.79
CA GLY A 761 -12.00 4.62 21.86
C GLY A 761 -11.53 3.24 21.36
N THR A 762 -10.94 3.14 20.16
CA THR A 762 -10.48 1.85 19.64
C THR A 762 -9.29 1.30 20.44
N MET A 763 -9.30 -0.01 20.73
CA MET A 763 -8.12 -0.62 21.37
C MET A 763 -7.00 -0.87 20.32
N LEU A 764 -7.36 -1.09 19.04
CA LEU A 764 -6.43 -1.50 17.98
C LEU A 764 -6.20 -0.43 16.89
N GLY A 765 -6.79 0.76 16.93
CA GLY A 765 -6.68 1.73 15.83
C GLY A 765 -7.52 1.34 14.60
N PRO A 766 -7.18 1.78 13.37
CA PRO A 766 -7.95 1.45 12.17
C PRO A 766 -7.95 -0.04 11.80
N SER A 767 -9.11 -0.59 11.45
CA SER A 767 -9.29 -2.01 11.03
C SER A 767 -8.45 -2.40 9.82
N HIS A 768 -8.09 -3.69 9.73
CA HIS A 768 -7.34 -4.29 8.61
C HIS A 768 -8.25 -4.82 7.49
N VAL A 769 -9.15 -3.96 7.00
CA VAL A 769 -9.89 -4.24 5.75
C VAL A 769 -9.00 -3.90 4.55
N LEU A 770 -9.30 -4.46 3.37
CA LEU A 770 -8.47 -4.29 2.17
C LEU A 770 -8.18 -2.82 1.83
N SER A 771 -9.18 -1.94 1.97
CA SER A 771 -9.06 -0.49 1.70
C SER A 771 -8.30 0.31 2.75
N GLN A 772 -7.86 -0.34 3.84
CA GLN A 772 -7.12 0.22 4.98
C GLN A 772 -5.82 -0.57 5.29
N SER A 773 -5.41 -1.44 4.37
CA SER A 773 -4.23 -2.32 4.50
C SER A 773 -3.13 -1.94 3.51
N ALA A 774 -1.90 -2.40 3.80
CA ALA A 774 -0.72 -2.18 2.96
C ALA A 774 -0.56 -0.70 2.53
N PHE A 775 -0.36 -0.43 1.24
CA PHE A 775 -0.12 0.93 0.72
C PHE A 775 -1.35 1.86 0.79
N PHE A 776 -2.55 1.37 1.15
CA PHE A 776 -3.73 2.22 1.40
C PHE A 776 -3.80 2.75 2.84
N ARG A 777 -3.05 2.15 3.76
CA ARG A 777 -2.93 2.62 5.14
C ARG A 777 -2.15 3.95 5.18
N PRO A 778 -2.41 4.84 6.16
CA PRO A 778 -1.64 6.08 6.30
C PRO A 778 -0.12 5.83 6.30
N GLY A 779 0.61 6.65 5.56
CA GLY A 779 2.07 6.56 5.47
C GLY A 779 2.77 7.28 6.63
N ASN A 780 4.09 7.13 6.72
CA ASN A 780 4.90 7.72 7.81
C ASN A 780 5.25 9.21 7.63
N VAL A 781 4.65 9.91 6.66
CA VAL A 781 5.12 11.25 6.27
C VAL A 781 3.94 12.16 5.98
N SER A 782 3.97 13.38 6.53
CA SER A 782 3.00 14.43 6.20
C SER A 782 3.10 14.87 4.73
N ALA A 783 1.94 15.02 4.10
CA ALA A 783 1.82 15.53 2.74
C ALA A 783 1.91 17.08 2.70
N THR A 784 1.67 17.73 3.83
CA THR A 784 1.48 19.19 3.96
C THR A 784 2.61 19.88 4.70
N VAL A 785 3.26 19.22 5.67
CA VAL A 785 4.28 19.82 6.55
C VAL A 785 5.61 19.08 6.40
N ASP A 786 6.68 19.82 6.08
CA ASP A 786 8.04 19.26 5.97
C ASP A 786 8.64 19.00 7.35
N GLY A 787 9.40 17.92 7.51
CA GLY A 787 9.91 17.49 8.81
C GLY A 787 8.89 16.78 9.72
N LEU A 788 7.59 16.73 9.36
CA LEU A 788 6.59 15.99 10.12
C LEU A 788 6.43 14.55 9.62
N LEU A 789 6.68 13.60 10.53
CA LEU A 789 6.66 12.16 10.31
C LEU A 789 5.70 11.48 11.27
N PHE A 790 5.31 10.25 10.93
CA PHE A 790 4.36 9.44 11.71
C PHE A 790 4.90 8.03 11.92
N ALA A 791 4.68 7.44 13.09
CA ALA A 791 5.01 6.05 13.38
C ALA A 791 3.96 5.42 14.31
N GLY A 792 3.86 4.09 14.28
CA GLY A 792 2.99 3.32 15.16
C GLY A 792 1.71 2.82 14.48
N SER A 793 0.77 2.36 15.31
CA SER A 793 -0.36 1.50 14.91
C SER A 793 -1.34 2.13 13.92
N SER A 794 -1.42 3.46 13.86
CA SER A 794 -2.29 4.17 12.91
C SER A 794 -1.68 4.33 11.51
N THR A 795 -0.44 3.90 11.32
CA THR A 795 0.31 4.02 10.06
C THR A 795 0.79 2.67 9.54
N ILE A 796 1.45 2.65 8.38
CA ILE A 796 2.10 1.44 7.87
C ILE A 796 3.18 0.92 8.86
N PRO A 797 3.32 -0.41 9.00
CA PRO A 797 2.56 -1.45 8.29
C PRO A 797 1.18 -1.76 8.90
N GLY A 798 0.96 -1.54 10.20
CA GLY A 798 -0.23 -2.03 10.87
C GLY A 798 -0.19 -1.96 12.39
N ILE A 799 -1.01 -2.80 13.01
CA ILE A 799 -1.21 -2.85 14.47
C ILE A 799 -0.43 -4.01 15.08
N GLY A 800 -0.20 -3.95 16.38
CA GLY A 800 0.61 -4.93 17.11
C GLY A 800 2.02 -4.41 17.38
N LEU A 801 2.64 -4.90 18.46
CA LEU A 801 3.95 -4.43 18.90
C LEU A 801 5.06 -4.65 17.85
N PRO A 802 5.16 -5.82 17.17
CA PRO A 802 6.10 -5.98 16.07
C PRO A 802 5.88 -4.94 14.96
N MET A 803 4.62 -4.70 14.57
CA MET A 803 4.30 -3.72 13.52
C MET A 803 4.68 -2.30 13.93
N CYS A 804 4.53 -1.94 15.20
CA CYS A 804 4.95 -0.65 15.73
C CYS A 804 6.48 -0.45 15.66
N LEU A 805 7.28 -1.49 15.96
CA LEU A 805 8.73 -1.46 15.78
C LEU A 805 9.12 -1.32 14.31
N ILE A 806 8.48 -2.11 13.43
CA ILE A 806 8.68 -1.99 11.97
C ILE A 806 8.30 -0.59 11.49
N SER A 807 7.21 -0.02 11.99
CA SER A 807 6.76 1.33 11.65
C SER A 807 7.81 2.40 11.99
N ALA A 808 8.45 2.29 13.16
CA ALA A 808 9.57 3.16 13.55
C ALA A 808 10.77 3.01 12.59
N GLU A 809 11.07 1.79 12.16
CA GLU A 809 12.13 1.55 11.19
C GLU A 809 11.78 2.08 9.79
N VAL A 810 10.55 1.90 9.33
CA VAL A 810 10.07 2.44 8.05
C VAL A 810 10.08 3.96 8.07
N MET A 811 9.73 4.59 9.21
CA MET A 811 9.90 6.01 9.43
C MET A 811 11.37 6.42 9.26
N LEU A 812 12.32 5.70 9.87
CA LEU A 812 13.75 5.96 9.70
C LEU A 812 14.19 5.82 8.23
N LYS A 813 13.68 4.82 7.51
CA LYS A 813 13.93 4.70 6.06
C LYS A 813 13.44 5.92 5.30
N ARG A 814 12.30 6.52 5.67
CA ARG A 814 11.83 7.77 5.07
C ARG A 814 12.79 8.93 5.33
N VAL A 815 13.37 9.02 6.52
CA VAL A 815 14.42 10.01 6.84
C VAL A 815 15.63 9.81 5.93
N ARG A 816 16.09 8.57 5.76
CA ARG A 816 17.25 8.21 4.92
C ARG A 816 16.98 8.28 3.41
N GLY A 817 15.72 8.33 2.99
CA GLY A 817 15.34 8.14 1.58
C GLY A 817 15.52 6.70 1.09
N ASP A 818 15.57 5.72 2.00
CA ASP A 818 15.68 4.31 1.68
C ASP A 818 14.35 3.76 1.16
N VAL A 819 14.42 3.11 -0.01
CA VAL A 819 13.28 2.50 -0.71
C VAL A 819 13.31 0.97 -0.65
N SER A 820 14.27 0.37 0.04
CA SER A 820 14.44 -1.06 0.22
C SER A 820 13.20 -1.71 0.85
N THR A 821 12.99 -2.98 0.52
CA THR A 821 11.85 -3.77 1.01
C THR A 821 12.17 -4.62 2.25
N GLU A 822 13.45 -4.85 2.51
CA GLU A 822 13.98 -5.70 3.60
C GLU A 822 14.34 -4.87 4.83
N PRO A 823 14.41 -5.46 6.05
CA PRO A 823 14.85 -4.74 7.24
C PRO A 823 16.19 -4.03 7.05
N LEU A 824 16.38 -2.90 7.74
CA LEU A 824 17.63 -2.15 7.74
C LEU A 824 18.79 -3.06 8.19
N PRO A 825 19.96 -3.00 7.54
CA PRO A 825 21.08 -3.83 7.93
C PRO A 825 21.57 -3.47 9.33
N VAL A 826 21.80 -4.48 10.17
CA VAL A 826 22.48 -4.34 11.46
C VAL A 826 23.96 -4.06 11.18
N ARG A 827 24.47 -2.91 11.59
CA ARG A 827 25.91 -2.60 11.47
C ARG A 827 26.67 -3.51 12.44
N HIS A 828 27.63 -4.28 11.93
CA HIS A 828 28.39 -5.25 12.73
C HIS A 828 29.10 -4.59 13.94
N VAL A 829 28.53 -4.81 15.11
CA VAL A 829 29.27 -5.15 16.32
C VAL A 829 29.06 -6.66 16.48
N PRO A 830 30.10 -7.48 16.76
CA PRO A 830 29.95 -8.94 16.83
C PRO A 830 28.83 -9.32 17.79
N ALA A 831 27.83 -10.03 17.29
CA ALA A 831 26.70 -10.49 18.09
C ALA A 831 27.15 -11.63 19.01
N PRO A 832 26.76 -11.64 20.30
CA PRO A 832 26.78 -12.85 21.10
C PRO A 832 25.77 -13.88 20.54
N PRO A 833 25.96 -15.18 20.81
CA PRO A 833 25.18 -16.25 20.20
C PRO A 833 23.68 -16.11 20.48
N LEU A 834 22.89 -16.35 19.43
CA LEU A 834 21.42 -16.47 19.48
C LEU A 834 21.01 -17.44 20.61
N ALA A 835 19.93 -17.09 21.32
CA ALA A 835 19.25 -17.96 22.28
C ALA A 835 19.00 -19.37 21.70
N PRO A 836 19.05 -20.42 22.53
CA PRO A 836 19.30 -21.79 22.09
C PRO A 836 18.29 -22.29 21.07
N ARG A 837 18.79 -22.85 19.96
CA ARG A 837 18.05 -23.88 19.22
C ARG A 837 17.80 -25.01 20.21
N VAL A 838 16.54 -25.27 20.52
CA VAL A 838 16.14 -26.45 21.30
C VAL A 838 16.70 -27.68 20.58
N ALA A 839 17.58 -28.40 21.25
CA ALA A 839 18.13 -29.65 20.75
C ALA A 839 17.00 -30.68 20.63
N GLU A 840 16.90 -31.34 19.49
CA GLU A 840 16.15 -32.59 19.39
C GLU A 840 16.74 -33.55 20.42
N SER A 841 15.93 -33.93 21.42
CA SER A 841 16.27 -35.03 22.31
C SER A 841 16.15 -36.33 21.52
N ASP A 842 17.27 -36.97 21.24
CA ASP A 842 17.31 -38.34 20.75
C ASP A 842 16.52 -39.28 21.69
N PRO A 843 15.81 -40.28 21.16
CA PRO A 843 15.03 -41.20 21.97
C PRO A 843 15.95 -42.06 22.83
N VAL A 844 15.71 -42.04 24.14
CA VAL A 844 16.33 -42.94 25.11
C VAL A 844 16.02 -44.38 24.69
N SER A 845 17.07 -45.11 24.30
CA SER A 845 17.05 -46.56 24.17
C SER A 845 16.81 -47.17 25.55
N LEU A 846 15.65 -47.82 25.71
CA LEU A 846 15.44 -48.78 26.79
C LEU A 846 16.25 -50.03 26.46
N GLY A 847 17.30 -50.27 27.24
CA GLY A 847 18.08 -51.49 27.27
C GLY A 847 18.15 -52.04 28.69
N GLU A 848 17.53 -53.22 28.85
CA GLU A 848 17.48 -54.17 29.98
C GLU A 848 16.73 -53.79 31.27
#